data_AF-A0A7X5TCE0-F1
#
_entry.id   AF-A0A7X5TCE0-F1
#
_cell.length_a   1.000
_cell.length_b   1.000
_cell.length_c   1.000
_cell.angle_alpha   90.00
_cell.angle_beta   90.00
_cell.angle_gamma   90.00
#
_symmetry.space_group_name_H-M   'P 1'
#
loop_
_entity.id
_entity.type
_entity.pdbx_description
1 polymer ?
#
loop_
_entity_poly.entity_id
_entity_poly.type
_entity_poly.pdbx_seq_one_letter_code
_entity_poly.pdbx_strand_id
1 'polypeptide(L)'
;MANLESAYSFPTGIVEILPLPIKAAAAPASTDIKFPLGQVWLDTTNGLSYILAKKASGSATWNAMAPGASDVDTISGDSGGNRSPSSGNIVMTGGTNITTAGATNVITFNLDAAITVATSVTCPLYTAAGGVDVDITAPSGQDVVIKLGDAAGSNKLSVTDSADVEQFAVDSNGGLTMGAVTFTGLLTASASATIETAGAALNLGSDNSGDAVNLGVGTTARAVGIADSAAAHTVTIGSITGAASLDLLAGTGNFTLDGAATTTMTVGTTLTSGTISIGGTAQTGTMTLGDSSGTNIVQIGSGEGATTVNIAGGATNAKVVNIADGAVANLVTIGSASAAASLDLLAGTGNFTLDGAATTTYTVGASATSGTITIGGTAQTGNLVIGTSSGTMNLNLGIGTGATTVNIATGGTGANAVNIGSGAIDNVVTIGSSNAASSLDLLVGTGNYTLNGAATSTYTVGASTTSGTITIGGTAQTGTMTLGDSSGTNIVQIGSGEGATTVNIAGGATSAKAVNIADGAVANVVTIGTSNGVASLSLLAGTGDISFTGTVKEINAEFLDASGDDITFSMAPTSGSALNTGVAPTGATGDLNIISCQQGFMMEQFILGGGQSIIKPIMDANGMLISGDLTATEGFEYNLGAARTNSRTAFVVNTALAFFLEVRLYVGDMTGGDPYMIGFRKVEANNATFANYTDYCAIGLNQATSSTEVVILDELNSTGQTATNTTDAWGGDGTAQTLKVLVSSAGVVTFEVAGSAATAAPTYTFDSADVVVPFIHLIHGATSPGVVNIVSWKCGFQA
;
A
#
# COMPACT_ATOMS: atom_id res chain seq x y z
N MET A 1 23.86 63.60 -162.66
CA MET A 1 23.81 63.93 -164.10
C MET A 1 25.16 64.53 -164.44
N ALA A 2 26.15 63.77 -164.92
CA ALA A 2 26.18 63.00 -166.17
C ALA A 2 26.38 63.91 -167.40
N ASN A 3 27.59 63.80 -167.97
CA ASN A 3 27.85 63.61 -169.41
C ASN A 3 27.69 64.85 -170.33
N LEU A 4 28.41 64.99 -171.45
CA LEU A 4 29.44 64.12 -172.05
C LEU A 4 30.47 64.94 -172.86
N GLU A 5 31.52 64.23 -173.24
CA GLU A 5 32.50 64.46 -174.30
C GLU A 5 31.96 65.04 -175.64
N SER A 6 32.88 65.69 -176.36
CA SER A 6 33.18 65.48 -177.79
C SER A 6 32.02 65.40 -178.82
N ALA A 7 31.61 66.55 -179.35
CA ALA A 7 31.14 66.79 -180.72
C ALA A 7 31.16 68.33 -180.94
N TYR A 8 31.56 68.95 -182.04
CA TYR A 8 31.76 68.60 -183.45
C TYR A 8 33.07 69.27 -183.95
N SER A 9 33.85 68.78 -184.93
CA SER A 9 33.52 68.14 -186.22
C SER A 9 32.74 69.04 -187.20
N PHE A 10 33.23 70.26 -187.42
CA PHE A 10 32.89 71.09 -188.58
C PHE A 10 34.17 71.55 -189.33
N PRO A 11 34.13 71.81 -190.66
CA PRO A 11 35.24 71.45 -191.56
C PRO A 11 36.31 72.53 -191.79
N THR A 12 36.48 73.45 -190.85
CA THR A 12 37.45 74.56 -190.92
C THR A 12 38.15 74.67 -189.58
N GLY A 13 39.48 74.65 -189.55
CA GLY A 13 40.26 74.58 -188.31
C GLY A 13 39.88 75.68 -187.33
N ILE A 14 39.50 75.31 -186.10
CA ILE A 14 39.21 76.28 -185.04
C ILE A 14 40.53 76.92 -184.61
N VAL A 15 40.57 78.23 -184.78
CA VAL A 15 41.72 79.09 -184.55
C VAL A 15 42.13 79.07 -183.07
N GLU A 16 43.43 79.11 -182.82
CA GLU A 16 44.04 79.27 -181.50
C GLU A 16 43.78 80.72 -180.99
N ILE A 17 42.65 80.95 -180.33
CA ILE A 17 42.10 82.31 -180.05
C ILE A 17 42.53 82.90 -178.68
N LEU A 18 43.31 82.22 -177.84
CA LEU A 18 43.91 82.83 -176.65
C LEU A 18 45.44 82.79 -176.69
N PRO A 19 46.15 83.93 -176.51
CA PRO A 19 47.54 84.03 -176.92
C PRO A 19 48.50 83.58 -175.82
N LEU A 20 49.61 82.96 -176.23
CA LEU A 20 50.69 82.57 -175.33
C LEU A 20 51.20 83.78 -174.50
N PRO A 21 51.57 83.59 -173.22
CA PRO A 21 52.06 84.68 -172.37
C PRO A 21 53.30 85.38 -172.93
N ILE A 22 53.31 86.71 -172.90
CA ILE A 22 54.47 87.49 -173.30
C ILE A 22 55.54 87.33 -172.22
N LYS A 23 56.75 86.98 -172.65
CA LYS A 23 57.95 87.01 -171.80
C LYS A 23 58.82 88.15 -172.31
N ALA A 24 58.99 89.19 -171.50
CA ALA A 24 59.78 90.36 -171.85
C ALA A 24 60.59 90.84 -170.63
N ALA A 25 61.77 91.42 -170.88
CA ALA A 25 62.72 91.84 -169.85
C ALA A 25 62.35 93.16 -169.13
N ALA A 26 61.08 93.55 -169.16
CA ALA A 26 60.53 94.72 -168.46
C ALA A 26 59.02 94.56 -168.29
N ALA A 27 58.44 95.29 -167.34
CA ALA A 27 56.99 95.39 -167.13
C ALA A 27 56.29 95.99 -168.37
N PRO A 28 55.01 95.63 -168.61
CA PRO A 28 54.27 96.13 -169.76
C PRO A 28 54.03 97.64 -169.69
N ALA A 29 54.26 98.35 -170.80
CA ALA A 29 53.95 99.77 -170.88
C ALA A 29 52.46 100.01 -171.18
N SER A 30 51.94 101.19 -170.82
CA SER A 30 50.59 101.62 -171.22
C SER A 30 50.44 101.81 -172.74
N THR A 31 51.55 101.86 -173.48
CA THR A 31 51.60 101.86 -174.94
C THR A 31 51.55 100.46 -175.57
N ASP A 32 51.62 99.37 -174.79
CA ASP A 32 51.54 97.99 -175.29
C ASP A 32 50.10 97.54 -175.61
N ILE A 33 49.39 98.36 -176.40
CA ILE A 33 48.03 98.12 -176.89
C ILE A 33 47.93 97.05 -178.00
N LYS A 34 49.06 96.52 -178.47
CA LYS A 34 49.12 95.55 -179.56
C LYS A 34 48.64 94.14 -179.19
N PHE A 35 48.38 93.86 -177.90
CA PHE A 35 48.00 92.54 -177.39
C PHE A 35 46.53 92.42 -176.98
N PRO A 36 45.87 91.25 -177.06
CA PRO A 36 44.45 91.10 -176.69
C PRO A 36 44.16 91.33 -175.20
N LEU A 37 42.91 91.66 -174.86
CA LEU A 37 42.46 91.66 -173.47
C LEU A 37 42.63 90.27 -172.86
N GLY A 38 43.03 90.20 -171.59
CA GLY A 38 43.37 88.94 -170.93
C GLY A 38 44.77 88.40 -171.27
N GLN A 39 45.54 89.06 -172.15
CA GLN A 39 46.94 88.75 -172.34
C GLN A 39 47.69 88.82 -171.00
N VAL A 40 48.46 87.77 -170.69
CA VAL A 40 49.39 87.78 -169.56
C VAL A 40 50.77 88.23 -170.04
N TRP A 41 51.40 89.08 -169.23
CA TRP A 41 52.77 89.56 -169.41
C TRP A 41 53.60 89.18 -168.18
N LEU A 42 54.71 88.51 -168.45
CA LEU A 42 55.70 88.09 -167.46
C LEU A 42 56.93 88.98 -167.65
N ASP A 43 57.15 89.87 -166.67
CA ASP A 43 58.39 90.62 -166.57
C ASP A 43 59.49 89.65 -166.10
N THR A 44 60.33 89.21 -167.04
CA THR A 44 61.40 88.24 -166.74
C THR A 44 62.58 88.86 -166.00
N THR A 45 62.59 90.18 -165.80
CA THR A 45 63.62 90.88 -165.02
C THR A 45 63.20 91.05 -163.57
N ASN A 46 61.93 91.40 -163.31
CA ASN A 46 61.41 91.64 -161.95
C ASN A 46 60.58 90.48 -161.37
N GLY A 47 60.27 89.44 -162.16
CA GLY A 47 59.53 88.26 -161.70
C GLY A 47 58.05 88.48 -161.43
N LEU A 48 57.49 89.61 -161.88
CA LEU A 48 56.08 89.98 -161.66
C LEU A 48 55.21 89.61 -162.87
N SER A 49 53.97 89.19 -162.56
CA SER A 49 52.94 88.89 -163.55
C SER A 49 51.89 89.99 -163.61
N TYR A 50 51.53 90.38 -164.83
CA TYR A 50 50.52 91.38 -165.12
C TYR A 50 49.51 90.81 -166.11
N ILE A 51 48.26 91.24 -166.01
CA ILE A 51 47.20 90.90 -166.98
C ILE A 51 46.63 92.17 -167.63
N LEU A 52 46.45 92.15 -168.95
CA LEU A 52 45.86 93.26 -169.70
C LEU A 52 44.35 93.32 -169.44
N ALA A 53 43.97 94.10 -168.42
CA ALA A 53 42.61 94.22 -167.93
C ALA A 53 41.73 95.16 -168.78
N LYS A 54 42.34 96.14 -169.48
CA LYS A 54 41.59 97.11 -170.30
C LYS A 54 42.41 97.62 -171.49
N LYS A 55 41.72 97.90 -172.59
CA LYS A 55 42.25 98.61 -173.76
C LYS A 55 41.20 99.60 -174.24
N ALA A 56 41.50 100.89 -174.18
CA ALA A 56 40.58 101.96 -174.55
C ALA A 56 41.37 103.19 -175.03
N SER A 57 40.86 103.88 -176.05
CA SER A 57 41.39 105.17 -176.54
C SER A 57 42.92 105.22 -176.73
N GLY A 58 43.51 104.16 -177.29
CA GLY A 58 44.95 104.09 -177.58
C GLY A 58 45.86 103.79 -176.36
N SER A 59 45.31 103.39 -175.22
CA SER A 59 46.08 103.01 -174.02
C SER A 59 45.68 101.63 -173.46
N ALA A 60 46.66 100.94 -172.88
CA ALA A 60 46.57 99.61 -172.27
C ALA A 60 46.69 99.71 -170.73
N THR A 61 45.84 99.02 -170.00
CA THR A 61 45.88 98.95 -168.52
C THR A 61 46.26 97.54 -168.08
N TRP A 62 47.46 97.42 -167.53
CA TRP A 62 48.03 96.17 -167.03
C TRP A 62 47.97 96.15 -165.51
N ASN A 63 47.18 95.25 -164.93
CA ASN A 63 47.05 95.14 -163.48
C ASN A 63 48.10 94.19 -162.90
N ALA A 64 48.82 94.66 -161.87
CA ALA A 64 49.72 93.84 -161.06
C ALA A 64 48.94 92.99 -160.04
N MET A 65 49.48 91.83 -159.67
CA MET A 65 48.83 90.86 -158.76
C MET A 65 49.70 90.62 -157.50
N ALA A 66 49.51 91.39 -156.40
CA ALA A 66 50.39 91.39 -155.19
C ALA A 66 49.69 91.97 -153.88
N PRO A 67 50.29 91.97 -152.64
CA PRO A 67 50.05 90.97 -151.56
C PRO A 67 50.02 91.46 -150.05
N GLY A 68 49.73 90.60 -149.03
CA GLY A 68 50.05 90.83 -147.56
C GLY A 68 49.02 90.37 -146.48
N ALA A 69 49.39 90.19 -145.18
CA ALA A 69 48.54 89.54 -144.12
C ALA A 69 48.72 89.98 -142.61
N SER A 70 47.76 89.58 -141.73
CA SER A 70 47.66 89.67 -140.22
C SER A 70 46.69 90.72 -139.63
N ASP A 71 46.14 90.53 -138.42
CA ASP A 71 44.82 91.11 -138.04
C ASP A 71 44.59 91.63 -136.58
N VAL A 72 45.05 90.97 -135.49
CA VAL A 72 44.55 91.23 -134.10
C VAL A 72 45.65 91.27 -133.01
N ASP A 73 45.54 92.18 -132.02
CA ASP A 73 46.47 92.29 -130.87
C ASP A 73 45.91 92.95 -129.56
N THR A 74 44.69 93.53 -129.51
CA THR A 74 44.10 94.07 -128.25
C THR A 74 42.57 94.19 -128.30
N ILE A 75 41.88 94.02 -127.15
CA ILE A 75 40.46 94.41 -126.98
C ILE A 75 40.38 95.61 -126.02
N SER A 76 40.45 96.81 -126.58
CA SER A 76 40.12 98.06 -125.88
C SER A 76 38.91 98.71 -126.54
N GLY A 77 37.83 98.90 -125.78
CA GLY A 77 36.77 99.83 -126.15
C GLY A 77 37.13 101.21 -125.62
N ASP A 78 37.42 102.17 -126.50
CA ASP A 78 37.72 103.54 -126.13
C ASP A 78 36.43 104.30 -125.78
N SER A 79 36.39 104.84 -124.56
CA SER A 79 35.42 105.86 -124.11
C SER A 79 33.93 105.63 -124.47
N GLY A 80 33.36 104.50 -124.03
CA GLY A 80 31.92 104.42 -123.75
C GLY A 80 31.03 103.53 -124.64
N GLY A 81 31.58 102.47 -125.24
CA GLY A 81 30.78 101.48 -125.99
C GLY A 81 30.93 100.04 -125.49
N ASN A 82 29.94 99.52 -124.75
CA ASN A 82 29.87 98.09 -124.40
C ASN A 82 29.80 97.22 -125.66
N ARG A 83 30.62 96.16 -125.72
CA ARG A 83 30.46 95.08 -126.71
C ARG A 83 29.75 93.88 -126.09
N SER A 84 28.49 93.68 -126.45
CA SER A 84 27.77 92.42 -126.21
C SER A 84 28.08 91.42 -127.34
N PRO A 85 28.54 90.19 -127.05
CA PRO A 85 28.72 89.16 -128.08
C PRO A 85 27.34 88.66 -128.58
N SER A 86 27.20 88.50 -129.90
CA SER A 86 25.90 88.22 -130.56
C SER A 86 25.44 86.76 -130.51
N SER A 87 26.24 85.85 -129.94
CA SER A 87 25.80 84.55 -129.38
C SER A 87 26.96 83.89 -128.64
N GLY A 88 26.75 83.55 -127.36
CA GLY A 88 27.71 82.81 -126.53
C GLY A 88 27.94 83.45 -125.17
N ASN A 89 28.03 82.62 -124.12
CA ASN A 89 28.34 83.06 -122.77
C ASN A 89 29.76 83.66 -122.69
N ILE A 90 29.95 84.65 -121.82
CA ILE A 90 31.30 84.99 -121.31
C ILE A 90 31.67 83.88 -120.31
N VAL A 91 32.25 82.81 -120.82
CA VAL A 91 32.68 81.65 -120.02
C VAL A 91 34.03 81.97 -119.36
N MET A 92 34.01 82.30 -118.07
CA MET A 92 35.22 82.43 -117.25
C MET A 92 35.73 81.04 -116.82
N THR A 93 36.22 80.24 -117.78
CA THR A 93 36.86 78.95 -117.50
C THR A 93 38.31 79.13 -117.07
N GLY A 94 38.54 79.21 -115.77
CA GLY A 94 39.84 79.21 -115.11
C GLY A 94 39.64 79.07 -113.61
N GLY A 95 40.38 78.16 -112.96
CA GLY A 95 40.14 77.81 -111.57
C GLY A 95 40.52 78.91 -110.56
N THR A 96 39.84 78.89 -109.43
CA THR A 96 40.26 79.47 -108.14
C THR A 96 40.62 80.97 -108.15
N ASN A 97 39.67 81.78 -107.69
CA ASN A 97 39.77 83.21 -107.34
C ASN A 97 39.49 84.24 -108.46
N ILE A 98 38.21 84.58 -108.64
CA ILE A 98 37.84 85.91 -109.13
C ILE A 98 38.32 86.93 -108.08
N THR A 99 39.43 87.60 -108.35
CA THR A 99 40.12 88.46 -107.38
C THR A 99 39.98 89.93 -107.77
N THR A 100 39.15 90.68 -107.05
CA THR A 100 39.04 92.14 -107.20
C THR A 100 39.97 92.86 -106.22
N ALA A 101 41.14 93.27 -106.69
CA ALA A 101 42.10 94.02 -105.89
C ALA A 101 41.69 95.51 -105.78
N GLY A 102 40.84 95.83 -104.79
CA GLY A 102 40.44 97.20 -104.47
C GLY A 102 39.60 97.24 -103.20
N ALA A 103 40.06 97.94 -102.16
CA ALA A 103 39.59 97.78 -100.78
C ALA A 103 38.13 98.22 -100.47
N THR A 104 37.36 98.69 -101.46
CA THR A 104 36.02 99.29 -101.23
C THR A 104 34.97 99.02 -102.31
N ASN A 105 35.19 98.15 -103.30
CA ASN A 105 34.17 97.82 -104.31
C ASN A 105 33.79 96.33 -104.29
N VAL A 106 32.49 96.09 -104.09
CA VAL A 106 31.88 94.76 -103.83
C VAL A 106 31.46 94.09 -105.14
N ILE A 107 31.74 92.79 -105.31
CA ILE A 107 30.99 91.95 -106.26
C ILE A 107 29.71 91.49 -105.57
N THR A 108 28.59 92.14 -105.87
CA THR A 108 27.28 91.72 -105.37
C THR A 108 26.73 90.59 -106.24
N PHE A 109 26.89 89.34 -105.79
CA PHE A 109 26.10 88.23 -106.31
C PHE A 109 24.72 88.26 -105.64
N ASN A 110 23.70 88.73 -106.36
CA ASN A 110 22.32 88.67 -105.88
C ASN A 110 21.77 87.25 -106.14
N LEU A 111 21.73 86.41 -105.10
CA LEU A 111 21.32 85.01 -105.16
C LEU A 111 19.95 84.85 -104.50
N ASP A 112 18.94 84.45 -105.26
CA ASP A 112 17.57 84.29 -104.76
C ASP A 112 17.30 82.87 -104.22
N ALA A 113 16.48 82.82 -103.16
CA ALA A 113 15.80 81.72 -102.44
C ALA A 113 16.45 80.32 -102.25
N ALA A 114 17.28 79.80 -103.14
CA ALA A 114 17.73 78.41 -103.14
C ALA A 114 19.22 78.27 -103.48
N ILE A 115 20.08 78.30 -102.46
CA ILE A 115 21.50 77.94 -102.60
C ILE A 115 21.67 76.45 -102.27
N THR A 116 21.86 75.63 -103.29
CA THR A 116 22.24 74.21 -103.13
C THR A 116 23.76 74.10 -103.06
N VAL A 117 24.32 73.90 -101.86
CA VAL A 117 25.77 73.67 -101.66
C VAL A 117 26.04 72.16 -101.67
N ALA A 118 26.89 71.70 -102.59
CA ALA A 118 26.95 70.28 -102.97
C ALA A 118 27.71 69.34 -102.01
N THR A 119 28.45 69.83 -101.01
CA THR A 119 29.36 68.98 -100.21
C THR A 119 29.39 69.25 -98.71
N SER A 120 29.57 70.51 -98.25
CA SER A 120 29.43 70.87 -96.82
C SER A 120 29.53 72.38 -96.59
N VAL A 121 28.96 72.86 -95.49
CA VAL A 121 29.30 74.15 -94.87
C VAL A 121 29.74 73.86 -93.43
N THR A 122 30.95 74.26 -93.05
CA THR A 122 31.36 74.24 -91.63
C THR A 122 30.53 75.31 -90.91
N CYS A 123 29.69 74.91 -89.96
CA CYS A 123 28.46 75.64 -89.69
C CYS A 123 28.65 77.08 -89.13
N PRO A 124 27.82 78.04 -89.57
CA PRO A 124 27.63 79.29 -88.85
C PRO A 124 26.78 79.07 -87.59
N LEU A 125 26.79 80.05 -86.69
CA LEU A 125 25.89 80.12 -85.54
C LEU A 125 24.44 80.25 -86.03
N TYR A 126 23.59 79.26 -85.76
CA TYR A 126 22.15 79.30 -86.03
C TYR A 126 21.41 79.91 -84.83
N THR A 127 21.10 81.20 -84.91
CA THR A 127 20.19 81.89 -83.98
C THR A 127 18.89 82.26 -84.68
N ALA A 128 17.76 81.92 -84.08
CA ALA A 128 16.47 82.52 -84.44
C ALA A 128 16.25 83.84 -83.68
N ALA A 129 15.41 84.71 -84.22
CA ALA A 129 14.91 85.87 -83.48
C ALA A 129 13.93 85.43 -82.39
N GLY A 130 13.85 86.17 -81.28
CA GLY A 130 13.00 85.81 -80.15
C GLY A 130 11.54 85.58 -80.55
N GLY A 131 11.00 84.41 -80.21
CA GLY A 131 9.64 83.98 -80.60
C GLY A 131 9.53 83.20 -81.91
N VAL A 132 10.66 82.77 -82.50
CA VAL A 132 10.70 81.90 -83.69
C VAL A 132 11.54 80.66 -83.37
N ASP A 133 11.05 79.49 -83.77
CA ASP A 133 11.73 78.21 -83.54
C ASP A 133 12.86 77.96 -84.56
N VAL A 134 13.91 77.24 -84.14
CA VAL A 134 14.96 76.73 -85.05
C VAL A 134 14.58 75.30 -85.46
N ASP A 135 13.87 75.16 -86.58
CA ASP A 135 13.48 73.86 -87.13
C ASP A 135 14.69 73.07 -87.67
N ILE A 136 15.20 72.12 -86.89
CA ILE A 136 16.20 71.14 -87.34
C ILE A 136 15.49 69.89 -87.85
N THR A 137 14.98 69.95 -89.08
CA THR A 137 14.26 68.83 -89.72
C THR A 137 15.21 67.96 -90.57
N ALA A 138 15.32 66.67 -90.22
CA ALA A 138 15.92 65.68 -91.10
C ALA A 138 14.86 65.09 -92.06
N PRO A 139 15.21 64.81 -93.35
CA PRO A 139 14.32 64.10 -94.26
C PRO A 139 13.98 62.68 -93.76
N SER A 140 12.84 62.12 -94.17
CA SER A 140 12.37 60.81 -93.70
C SER A 140 13.44 59.72 -93.86
N GLY A 141 13.79 59.03 -92.77
CA GLY A 141 14.82 57.98 -92.76
C GLY A 141 16.25 58.49 -92.57
N GLN A 142 16.45 59.76 -92.22
CA GLN A 142 17.72 60.30 -91.72
C GLN A 142 17.56 60.80 -90.28
N ASP A 143 18.60 60.63 -89.47
CA ASP A 143 18.65 61.07 -88.07
C ASP A 143 19.40 62.40 -87.93
N VAL A 144 19.00 63.22 -86.94
CA VAL A 144 19.80 64.38 -86.51
C VAL A 144 20.92 63.89 -85.58
N VAL A 145 22.12 63.70 -86.14
CA VAL A 145 23.29 63.20 -85.38
C VAL A 145 24.11 64.35 -84.80
N ILE A 146 23.93 64.63 -83.51
CA ILE A 146 24.77 65.56 -82.74
C ILE A 146 25.97 64.79 -82.19
N LYS A 147 27.18 65.11 -82.67
CA LYS A 147 28.43 64.51 -82.15
C LYS A 147 29.06 65.42 -81.11
N LEU A 148 28.98 65.02 -79.84
CA LEU A 148 29.77 65.63 -78.77
C LEU A 148 31.22 65.11 -78.85
N GLY A 149 32.20 66.00 -78.67
CA GLY A 149 33.61 65.61 -78.72
C GLY A 149 34.03 64.86 -77.45
N ASP A 150 34.89 63.84 -77.61
CA ASP A 150 35.51 63.10 -76.50
C ASP A 150 36.35 64.03 -75.63
N ALA A 151 35.79 64.42 -74.48
CA ALA A 151 36.41 65.30 -73.49
C ALA A 151 35.88 65.02 -72.08
N ALA A 152 35.73 63.72 -71.74
CA ALA A 152 35.39 63.22 -70.41
C ALA A 152 34.20 63.95 -69.72
N GLY A 153 33.14 64.28 -70.46
CA GLY A 153 31.93 64.93 -69.94
C GLY A 153 31.95 66.47 -69.96
N SER A 154 33.05 67.11 -70.38
CA SER A 154 33.13 68.58 -70.44
C SER A 154 32.31 69.19 -71.58
N ASN A 155 32.14 68.46 -72.69
CA ASN A 155 31.26 68.86 -73.78
C ASN A 155 29.85 68.33 -73.51
N LYS A 156 28.82 69.18 -73.65
CA LYS A 156 27.42 68.80 -73.47
C LYS A 156 26.51 69.43 -74.53
N LEU A 157 25.44 68.74 -74.88
CA LEU A 157 24.23 69.34 -75.42
C LEU A 157 23.45 69.90 -74.23
N SER A 158 23.16 71.20 -74.23
CA SER A 158 22.47 71.88 -73.13
C SER A 158 21.24 72.62 -73.65
N VAL A 159 20.14 72.53 -72.90
CA VAL A 159 18.94 73.35 -73.05
C VAL A 159 18.79 74.17 -71.77
N THR A 160 19.15 75.44 -71.87
CA THR A 160 18.84 76.46 -70.85
C THR A 160 17.47 77.06 -71.10
N ASP A 161 16.73 77.38 -70.04
CA ASP A 161 15.51 78.16 -70.13
C ASP A 161 15.79 79.66 -70.31
N SER A 162 14.74 80.48 -70.33
CA SER A 162 14.83 81.94 -70.44
C SER A 162 15.44 82.66 -69.22
N ALA A 163 15.82 81.93 -68.16
CA ALA A 163 16.54 82.43 -67.00
C ALA A 163 18.00 81.95 -66.98
N ASP A 164 18.49 81.42 -68.10
CA ASP A 164 19.82 80.81 -68.27
C ASP A 164 20.06 79.59 -67.33
N VAL A 165 18.99 78.96 -66.82
CA VAL A 165 19.09 77.75 -65.99
C VAL A 165 19.05 76.52 -66.89
N GLU A 166 20.03 75.63 -66.74
CA GLU A 166 20.09 74.36 -67.46
C GLU A 166 18.98 73.41 -67.01
N GLN A 167 17.99 73.17 -67.88
CA GLN A 167 16.84 72.31 -67.60
C GLN A 167 17.01 70.89 -68.15
N PHE A 168 17.83 70.73 -69.19
CA PHE A 168 18.20 69.44 -69.77
C PHE A 168 19.63 69.52 -70.29
N ALA A 169 20.46 68.54 -69.97
CA ALA A 169 21.76 68.35 -70.58
C ALA A 169 22.12 66.88 -70.77
N VAL A 170 22.77 66.60 -71.89
CA VAL A 170 23.45 65.33 -72.17
C VAL A 170 24.93 65.65 -72.34
N ASP A 171 25.76 65.12 -71.46
CA ASP A 171 27.21 65.24 -71.58
C ASP A 171 27.83 64.22 -72.56
N SER A 172 29.11 64.41 -72.86
CA SER A 172 29.90 63.57 -73.78
C SER A 172 30.15 62.14 -73.28
N ASN A 173 29.90 61.85 -72.00
CA ASN A 173 29.92 60.51 -71.42
C ASN A 173 28.51 59.85 -71.45
N GLY A 174 27.48 60.55 -71.90
CA GLY A 174 26.07 60.12 -71.85
C GLY A 174 25.37 60.41 -70.53
N GLY A 175 25.99 61.19 -69.64
CA GLY A 175 25.37 61.66 -68.40
C GLY A 175 24.20 62.59 -68.70
N LEU A 176 23.04 62.31 -68.09
CA LEU A 176 21.78 63.00 -68.33
C LEU A 176 21.40 63.80 -67.08
N THR A 177 21.39 65.13 -67.18
CA THR A 177 20.99 66.04 -66.10
C THR A 177 19.72 66.77 -66.51
N MET A 178 18.66 66.69 -65.70
CA MET A 178 17.43 67.47 -65.89
C MET A 178 16.68 67.63 -64.56
N GLY A 179 15.59 68.42 -64.58
CA GLY A 179 14.66 68.56 -63.46
C GLY A 179 13.82 67.29 -63.19
N ALA A 180 12.61 67.47 -62.67
CA ALA A 180 11.73 66.35 -62.31
C ALA A 180 11.34 65.49 -63.54
N VAL A 181 11.78 64.23 -63.56
CA VAL A 181 11.49 63.27 -64.65
C VAL A 181 10.27 62.44 -64.30
N THR A 182 9.26 62.43 -65.17
CA THR A 182 8.12 61.51 -65.08
C THR A 182 8.26 60.43 -66.14
N PHE A 183 8.49 59.19 -65.72
CA PHE A 183 8.44 58.02 -66.60
C PHE A 183 7.01 57.47 -66.61
N THR A 184 6.43 57.25 -67.79
CA THR A 184 5.10 56.61 -67.96
C THR A 184 5.14 55.08 -67.91
N GLY A 185 6.29 54.51 -67.51
CA GLY A 185 6.55 53.08 -67.40
C GLY A 185 7.83 52.82 -66.60
N LEU A 186 8.28 51.56 -66.57
CA LEU A 186 9.41 51.13 -65.75
C LEU A 186 10.75 51.72 -66.23
N LEU A 187 11.45 52.42 -65.32
CA LEU A 187 12.86 52.79 -65.51
C LEU A 187 13.72 51.52 -65.59
N THR A 188 14.18 51.19 -66.79
CA THR A 188 15.10 50.07 -67.02
C THR A 188 16.53 50.59 -67.01
N ALA A 189 17.20 50.50 -65.86
CA ALA A 189 18.57 50.94 -65.68
C ALA A 189 19.57 49.78 -65.72
N SER A 190 20.86 50.09 -65.97
CA SER A 190 21.94 49.10 -65.97
C SER A 190 22.21 48.54 -64.56
N ALA A 191 22.89 47.40 -64.51
CA ALA A 191 23.31 46.80 -63.23
C ALA A 191 24.18 47.80 -62.43
N SER A 192 23.80 48.05 -61.17
CA SER A 192 24.33 49.07 -60.24
C SER A 192 23.66 50.46 -60.28
N ALA A 193 22.42 50.58 -60.75
CA ALA A 193 21.63 51.80 -60.56
C ALA A 193 21.25 52.02 -59.08
N THR A 194 21.53 53.22 -58.56
CA THR A 194 21.14 53.67 -57.21
C THR A 194 20.06 54.74 -57.32
N ILE A 195 19.01 54.66 -56.51
CA ILE A 195 17.95 55.68 -56.41
C ILE A 195 18.08 56.38 -55.07
N GLU A 196 18.55 57.63 -55.08
CA GLU A 196 18.62 58.48 -53.90
C GLU A 196 17.41 59.44 -53.87
N THR A 197 16.61 59.39 -52.80
CA THR A 197 15.36 60.17 -52.70
C THR A 197 15.48 61.47 -51.90
N ALA A 198 16.69 61.85 -51.48
CA ALA A 198 16.97 63.07 -50.70
C ALA A 198 16.06 63.28 -49.46
N GLY A 199 15.61 62.19 -48.83
CA GLY A 199 14.73 62.21 -47.65
C GLY A 199 13.23 62.04 -47.94
N ALA A 200 12.81 61.96 -49.20
CA ALA A 200 11.45 61.55 -49.57
C ALA A 200 11.30 60.01 -49.54
N ALA A 201 10.06 59.52 -49.47
CA ALA A 201 9.78 58.09 -49.58
C ALA A 201 9.91 57.59 -51.04
N LEU A 202 10.60 56.47 -51.26
CA LEU A 202 10.52 55.73 -52.51
C LEU A 202 9.25 54.86 -52.51
N ASN A 203 8.20 55.33 -53.19
CA ASN A 203 6.97 54.56 -53.34
C ASN A 203 7.06 53.66 -54.58
N LEU A 204 6.86 52.36 -54.40
CA LEU A 204 6.79 51.36 -55.48
C LEU A 204 5.43 50.65 -55.40
N GLY A 205 4.76 50.45 -56.54
CA GLY A 205 3.45 49.77 -56.58
C GLY A 205 2.38 50.46 -55.72
N SER A 206 2.32 51.80 -55.73
CA SER A 206 1.36 52.59 -54.96
C SER A 206 -0.02 52.72 -55.62
N ASP A 207 -0.30 51.87 -56.61
CA ASP A 207 -1.57 51.77 -57.31
C ASP A 207 -2.46 50.66 -56.74
N ASN A 208 -3.73 50.65 -57.13
CA ASN A 208 -4.72 49.67 -56.67
C ASN A 208 -4.78 48.42 -57.56
N SER A 209 -3.80 48.18 -58.43
CA SER A 209 -3.72 46.96 -59.24
C SER A 209 -3.25 45.76 -58.40
N GLY A 210 -3.57 44.55 -58.86
CA GLY A 210 -3.12 43.29 -58.24
C GLY A 210 -1.70 42.87 -58.67
N ASP A 211 -0.92 43.80 -59.22
CA ASP A 211 0.38 43.52 -59.83
C ASP A 211 1.51 43.37 -58.79
N ALA A 212 2.50 42.52 -59.10
CA ALA A 212 3.57 42.18 -58.17
C ALA A 212 4.80 43.09 -58.33
N VAL A 213 5.24 43.71 -57.23
CA VAL A 213 6.55 44.36 -57.13
C VAL A 213 7.63 43.28 -56.93
N ASN A 214 8.20 42.81 -58.04
CA ASN A 214 9.22 41.75 -58.04
C ASN A 214 10.62 42.29 -57.70
N LEU A 215 11.21 41.83 -56.61
CA LEU A 215 12.58 42.16 -56.19
C LEU A 215 13.46 40.90 -56.16
N GLY A 216 14.73 41.03 -56.55
CA GLY A 216 15.74 39.97 -56.41
C GLY A 216 15.53 38.70 -57.26
N VAL A 217 14.64 38.72 -58.25
CA VAL A 217 14.30 37.53 -59.05
C VAL A 217 15.48 37.02 -59.92
N GLY A 218 15.53 35.71 -60.13
CA GLY A 218 16.52 35.02 -60.97
C GLY A 218 16.86 33.60 -60.49
N THR A 219 17.63 32.86 -61.28
CA THR A 219 18.09 31.49 -60.96
C THR A 219 19.41 31.44 -60.19
N THR A 220 20.09 32.58 -60.04
CA THR A 220 21.33 32.73 -59.27
C THR A 220 21.01 33.33 -57.90
N ALA A 221 21.71 32.90 -56.85
CA ALA A 221 21.56 33.50 -55.51
C ALA A 221 21.79 35.03 -55.55
N ARG A 222 20.89 35.78 -54.93
CA ARG A 222 20.98 37.23 -54.72
C ARG A 222 20.63 37.54 -53.28
N ALA A 223 21.41 38.42 -52.64
CA ALA A 223 21.02 39.02 -51.37
C ALA A 223 20.11 40.23 -51.65
N VAL A 224 19.04 40.35 -50.88
CA VAL A 224 18.19 41.56 -50.84
C VAL A 224 18.29 42.11 -49.42
N GLY A 225 19.10 43.15 -49.25
CA GLY A 225 19.19 43.89 -47.99
C GLY A 225 17.95 44.75 -47.80
N ILE A 226 17.37 44.72 -46.60
CA ILE A 226 16.27 45.59 -46.17
C ILE A 226 16.66 46.10 -44.79
N ALA A 227 16.82 47.42 -44.65
CA ALA A 227 17.11 48.08 -43.38
C ALA A 227 18.38 47.54 -42.66
N ASP A 228 19.42 47.19 -43.41
CA ASP A 228 20.65 46.52 -42.96
C ASP A 228 21.78 47.48 -42.52
N SER A 229 21.50 48.78 -42.42
CA SER A 229 22.44 49.76 -41.86
C SER A 229 22.45 49.76 -40.32
N ALA A 230 23.44 50.42 -39.70
CA ALA A 230 23.55 50.52 -38.24
C ALA A 230 22.52 51.47 -37.57
N ALA A 231 21.69 52.17 -38.36
CA ALA A 231 20.65 53.06 -37.83
C ALA A 231 19.44 52.29 -37.29
N ALA A 232 18.62 52.96 -36.47
CA ALA A 232 17.32 52.42 -36.09
C ALA A 232 16.35 52.54 -37.27
N HIS A 233 15.80 51.40 -37.71
CA HIS A 233 14.80 51.34 -38.78
C HIS A 233 13.51 50.71 -38.26
N THR A 234 12.36 51.15 -38.81
CA THR A 234 11.08 50.48 -38.64
C THR A 234 10.68 49.89 -39.98
N VAL A 235 10.61 48.55 -40.06
CA VAL A 235 10.12 47.83 -41.25
C VAL A 235 8.74 47.27 -40.92
N THR A 236 7.72 47.70 -41.68
CA THR A 236 6.35 47.20 -41.56
C THR A 236 6.01 46.41 -42.82
N ILE A 237 5.53 45.17 -42.66
CA ILE A 237 5.15 44.28 -43.76
C ILE A 237 3.73 43.78 -43.50
N GLY A 238 2.83 43.95 -44.49
CA GLY A 238 1.41 43.60 -44.37
C GLY A 238 0.55 44.65 -43.66
N SER A 239 -0.69 44.26 -43.32
CA SER A 239 -1.68 45.11 -42.64
C SER A 239 -2.45 44.31 -41.60
N ILE A 240 -2.86 44.97 -40.50
CA ILE A 240 -3.70 44.41 -39.43
C ILE A 240 -5.18 44.80 -39.55
N THR A 241 -5.56 45.62 -40.54
CA THR A 241 -6.92 46.11 -40.74
C THR A 241 -7.62 45.56 -41.99
N GLY A 242 -6.86 44.87 -42.86
CA GLY A 242 -7.37 44.18 -44.05
C GLY A 242 -6.84 42.75 -44.14
N ALA A 243 -7.35 41.97 -45.08
CA ALA A 243 -6.87 40.62 -45.33
C ALA A 243 -5.50 40.65 -46.03
N ALA A 244 -4.42 40.61 -45.25
CA ALA A 244 -3.05 40.48 -45.72
C ALA A 244 -2.49 39.10 -45.34
N SER A 245 -1.89 38.39 -46.30
CA SER A 245 -1.05 37.22 -46.06
C SER A 245 0.43 37.60 -46.20
N LEU A 246 1.30 36.84 -45.54
CA LEU A 246 2.74 36.99 -45.64
C LEU A 246 3.38 35.59 -45.68
N ASP A 247 3.79 35.17 -46.88
CA ASP A 247 4.33 33.84 -47.12
C ASP A 247 5.87 33.91 -47.14
N LEU A 248 6.51 33.48 -46.05
CA LEU A 248 7.97 33.35 -45.95
C LEU A 248 8.39 31.89 -46.16
N LEU A 249 8.93 31.59 -47.34
CA LEU A 249 9.39 30.25 -47.72
C LEU A 249 10.92 30.19 -47.70
N ALA A 250 11.47 29.22 -46.96
CA ALA A 250 12.86 28.79 -47.08
C ALA A 250 12.90 27.40 -47.73
N GLY A 251 13.80 27.22 -48.71
CA GLY A 251 13.99 25.95 -49.43
C GLY A 251 14.90 24.99 -48.66
N THR A 252 16.08 24.70 -49.21
CA THR A 252 17.14 23.93 -48.51
C THR A 252 18.02 24.80 -47.61
N GLY A 253 17.71 26.09 -47.49
CA GLY A 253 18.41 27.05 -46.63
C GLY A 253 17.64 27.31 -45.33
N ASN A 254 18.27 28.01 -44.40
CA ASN A 254 17.67 28.33 -43.11
C ASN A 254 16.76 29.57 -43.21
N PHE A 255 15.66 29.57 -42.47
CA PHE A 255 15.01 30.80 -42.03
C PHE A 255 15.57 31.15 -40.65
N THR A 256 16.36 32.22 -40.56
CA THR A 256 16.96 32.70 -39.31
C THR A 256 16.22 33.95 -38.84
N LEU A 257 15.71 33.92 -37.61
CA LEU A 257 15.24 35.09 -36.89
C LEU A 257 16.12 35.21 -35.63
N ASP A 258 16.86 36.32 -35.53
CA ASP A 258 17.88 36.55 -34.50
C ASP A 258 17.79 38.00 -33.99
N GLY A 259 18.33 38.25 -32.80
CA GLY A 259 18.32 39.55 -32.15
C GLY A 259 19.46 39.71 -31.16
N ALA A 260 19.92 40.95 -30.97
CA ALA A 260 20.92 41.25 -29.95
C ALA A 260 20.39 40.95 -28.54
N ALA A 261 21.30 40.89 -27.55
CA ALA A 261 20.91 40.77 -26.15
C ALA A 261 19.82 41.80 -25.75
N THR A 262 18.85 41.36 -24.93
CA THR A 262 17.61 42.09 -24.56
C THR A 262 16.61 42.40 -25.68
N THR A 263 16.78 41.87 -26.90
CA THR A 263 15.75 41.94 -27.94
C THR A 263 14.54 41.08 -27.60
N THR A 264 13.33 41.61 -27.80
CA THR A 264 12.07 40.87 -27.65
C THR A 264 11.50 40.50 -29.02
N MET A 265 11.39 39.20 -29.30
CA MET A 265 10.69 38.69 -30.49
C MET A 265 9.25 38.36 -30.11
N THR A 266 8.29 39.11 -30.66
CA THR A 266 6.87 39.00 -30.29
C THR A 266 6.07 38.38 -31.44
N VAL A 267 5.35 37.28 -31.19
CA VAL A 267 4.50 36.62 -32.18
C VAL A 267 3.07 36.52 -31.65
N GLY A 268 2.11 37.05 -32.42
CA GLY A 268 0.67 36.81 -32.21
C GLY A 268 0.02 37.41 -30.95
N THR A 269 0.59 38.43 -30.32
CA THR A 269 0.06 39.04 -29.07
C THR A 269 -1.35 39.63 -29.18
N THR A 270 -1.83 39.95 -30.38
CA THR A 270 -3.17 40.48 -30.64
C THR A 270 -4.18 39.41 -31.09
N LEU A 271 -3.78 38.14 -31.16
CA LEU A 271 -4.63 37.05 -31.66
C LEU A 271 -5.71 36.65 -30.64
N THR A 272 -6.92 37.16 -30.82
CA THR A 272 -8.12 36.63 -30.16
C THR A 272 -8.73 35.53 -31.04
N SER A 273 -8.59 34.27 -30.64
CA SER A 273 -8.96 33.03 -31.38
C SER A 273 -8.08 32.60 -32.56
N GLY A 274 -7.06 33.38 -32.94
CA GLY A 274 -6.09 32.96 -33.95
C GLY A 274 -5.16 31.84 -33.46
N THR A 275 -4.68 30.99 -34.37
CA THR A 275 -3.76 29.90 -34.07
C THR A 275 -2.32 30.25 -34.50
N ILE A 276 -1.35 29.99 -33.63
CA ILE A 276 0.06 29.92 -34.00
C ILE A 276 0.39 28.43 -34.19
N SER A 277 0.65 28.01 -35.42
CA SER A 277 1.12 26.66 -35.72
C SER A 277 2.64 26.69 -35.85
N ILE A 278 3.33 25.84 -35.08
CA ILE A 278 4.79 25.66 -35.16
C ILE A 278 5.02 24.19 -35.52
N GLY A 279 5.80 23.94 -36.57
CA GLY A 279 6.00 22.60 -37.11
C GLY A 279 4.96 22.18 -38.17
N GLY A 280 5.09 20.94 -38.65
CA GLY A 280 4.27 20.40 -39.73
C GLY A 280 3.64 19.04 -39.40
N THR A 281 2.62 18.63 -40.16
CA THR A 281 1.84 17.40 -39.94
C THR A 281 2.64 16.10 -40.02
N ALA A 282 3.83 16.13 -40.61
CA ALA A 282 4.77 15.01 -40.73
C ALA A 282 6.22 15.43 -40.42
N GLN A 283 6.42 16.36 -39.48
CA GLN A 283 7.76 16.78 -39.08
C GLN A 283 8.55 15.63 -38.43
N THR A 284 9.75 15.38 -38.93
CA THR A 284 10.67 14.34 -38.42
C THR A 284 11.86 14.89 -37.62
N GLY A 285 12.14 16.20 -37.73
CA GLY A 285 13.18 16.88 -36.96
C GLY A 285 12.69 17.35 -35.59
N THR A 286 13.63 17.54 -34.65
CA THR A 286 13.34 18.08 -33.31
C THR A 286 12.91 19.53 -33.35
N MET A 287 11.94 19.90 -32.50
CA MET A 287 11.66 21.30 -32.16
C MET A 287 12.34 21.60 -30.82
N THR A 288 13.38 22.42 -30.83
CA THR A 288 14.13 22.78 -29.62
C THR A 288 13.63 24.12 -29.09
N LEU A 289 13.18 24.15 -27.83
CA LEU A 289 12.79 25.38 -27.13
C LEU A 289 13.62 25.51 -25.86
N GLY A 290 14.06 26.72 -25.54
CA GLY A 290 14.68 27.01 -24.25
C GLY A 290 16.13 26.52 -24.06
N ASP A 291 16.80 26.01 -25.10
CA ASP A 291 18.20 25.61 -25.02
C ASP A 291 19.10 26.82 -24.71
N SER A 292 19.83 26.75 -23.60
CA SER A 292 20.58 27.86 -22.99
C SER A 292 21.48 27.36 -21.88
N SER A 293 22.66 27.96 -21.74
CA SER A 293 23.58 27.73 -20.62
C SER A 293 23.26 28.56 -19.36
N GLY A 294 22.37 29.55 -19.47
CA GLY A 294 21.79 30.29 -18.35
C GLY A 294 20.32 29.91 -18.10
N THR A 295 19.73 30.42 -17.02
CA THR A 295 18.32 30.19 -16.66
C THR A 295 17.38 30.51 -17.82
N ASN A 296 16.68 29.50 -18.33
CA ASN A 296 15.64 29.66 -19.33
C ASN A 296 14.26 29.35 -18.72
N ILE A 297 13.22 30.07 -19.14
CA ILE A 297 11.86 29.90 -18.63
C ILE A 297 10.90 29.78 -19.82
N VAL A 298 10.47 28.55 -20.11
CA VAL A 298 9.42 28.27 -21.09
C VAL A 298 8.07 28.32 -20.39
N GLN A 299 7.38 29.47 -20.47
CA GLN A 299 6.02 29.62 -19.94
C GLN A 299 5.00 29.13 -20.97
N ILE A 300 4.12 28.20 -20.57
CA ILE A 300 3.05 27.67 -21.43
C ILE A 300 1.73 27.78 -20.67
N GLY A 301 0.72 28.41 -21.28
CA GLY A 301 -0.61 28.52 -20.67
C GLY A 301 -0.70 29.43 -19.44
N SER A 302 0.23 30.37 -19.26
CA SER A 302 0.32 31.29 -18.11
C SER A 302 -0.67 32.47 -18.13
N GLY A 303 -1.84 32.30 -18.76
CA GLY A 303 -2.90 33.32 -18.81
C GLY A 303 -3.94 33.11 -17.71
N GLU A 304 -4.63 34.19 -17.32
CA GLU A 304 -5.68 34.19 -16.27
C GLU A 304 -6.93 33.37 -16.64
N GLY A 305 -7.14 33.07 -17.93
CA GLY A 305 -8.24 32.23 -18.39
C GLY A 305 -7.98 30.74 -18.16
N ALA A 306 -9.01 29.91 -18.28
CA ALA A 306 -8.83 28.46 -18.29
C ALA A 306 -7.93 28.04 -19.47
N THR A 307 -6.72 27.57 -19.17
CA THR A 307 -5.78 27.07 -20.19
C THR A 307 -5.75 25.54 -20.21
N THR A 308 -5.37 24.96 -21.35
CA THR A 308 -5.26 23.51 -21.52
C THR A 308 -3.99 23.23 -22.31
N VAL A 309 -3.07 22.47 -21.71
CA VAL A 309 -1.79 22.10 -22.33
C VAL A 309 -1.81 20.61 -22.63
N ASN A 310 -2.21 20.27 -23.85
CA ASN A 310 -2.26 18.88 -24.31
C ASN A 310 -0.88 18.43 -24.82
N ILE A 311 -0.12 17.74 -23.97
CA ILE A 311 1.18 17.16 -24.36
C ILE A 311 0.95 15.76 -24.94
N ALA A 312 1.47 15.52 -26.15
CA ALA A 312 1.51 14.22 -26.81
C ALA A 312 0.15 13.49 -27.02
N GLY A 313 -1.00 14.18 -26.94
CA GLY A 313 -2.35 13.60 -27.01
C GLY A 313 -2.83 13.02 -28.36
N GLY A 314 -1.93 12.69 -29.29
CA GLY A 314 -2.26 12.13 -30.60
C GLY A 314 -2.51 10.62 -30.56
N ALA A 315 -3.58 10.15 -31.23
CA ALA A 315 -4.09 8.78 -31.12
C ALA A 315 -3.29 7.66 -31.82
N THR A 316 -2.21 7.98 -32.53
CA THR A 316 -1.42 7.02 -33.34
C THR A 316 0.02 6.91 -32.85
N ASN A 317 0.59 5.70 -32.85
CA ASN A 317 1.92 5.34 -32.32
C ASN A 317 2.11 5.60 -30.81
N ALA A 318 3.04 4.87 -30.19
CA ALA A 318 3.47 5.15 -28.82
C ALA A 318 3.89 6.62 -28.65
N LYS A 319 3.65 7.16 -27.44
CA LYS A 319 4.00 8.52 -27.03
C LYS A 319 4.82 8.41 -25.77
N VAL A 320 5.95 9.12 -25.74
CA VAL A 320 6.85 9.19 -24.58
C VAL A 320 6.97 10.66 -24.24
N VAL A 321 6.74 10.98 -22.97
CA VAL A 321 6.93 12.32 -22.41
C VAL A 321 7.94 12.18 -21.29
N ASN A 322 9.21 12.43 -21.60
CA ASN A 322 10.24 12.54 -20.57
C ASN A 322 10.09 13.91 -19.90
N ILE A 323 10.03 13.93 -18.57
CA ILE A 323 9.99 15.17 -17.79
C ILE A 323 11.18 15.14 -16.84
N ALA A 324 12.12 16.06 -17.06
CA ALA A 324 13.30 16.23 -16.24
C ALA A 324 14.08 14.92 -16.00
N ASP A 325 14.54 14.32 -17.09
CA ASP A 325 15.30 13.05 -17.17
C ASP A 325 16.83 13.24 -17.11
N GLY A 326 17.32 14.48 -17.11
CA GLY A 326 18.75 14.80 -17.04
C GLY A 326 19.40 14.38 -15.71
N ALA A 327 20.69 14.02 -15.73
CA ALA A 327 21.43 13.50 -14.57
C ALA A 327 21.85 14.59 -13.55
N VAL A 328 20.89 15.38 -13.07
CA VAL A 328 21.06 16.46 -12.06
C VAL A 328 19.87 16.48 -11.09
N ALA A 329 19.90 17.37 -10.08
CA ALA A 329 18.81 17.55 -9.13
C ALA A 329 17.59 18.23 -9.78
N ASN A 330 16.76 17.43 -10.45
CA ASN A 330 15.55 17.88 -11.11
C ASN A 330 14.38 18.00 -10.12
N LEU A 331 13.66 19.13 -10.16
CA LEU A 331 12.44 19.35 -9.40
C LEU A 331 11.25 19.40 -10.35
N VAL A 332 10.26 18.53 -10.13
CA VAL A 332 8.99 18.53 -10.86
C VAL A 332 7.86 18.79 -9.85
N THR A 333 7.19 19.93 -10.00
CA THR A 333 6.03 20.32 -9.19
C THR A 333 4.78 20.25 -10.05
N ILE A 334 3.76 19.54 -9.59
CA ILE A 334 2.48 19.38 -10.31
C ILE A 334 1.34 19.79 -9.37
N GLY A 335 0.44 20.65 -9.84
CA GLY A 335 -0.65 21.22 -9.04
C GLY A 335 -0.26 22.48 -8.26
N SER A 336 -1.08 22.85 -7.28
CA SER A 336 -0.90 24.05 -6.44
C SER A 336 -0.89 23.69 -4.96
N ALA A 337 0.01 24.31 -4.19
CA ALA A 337 0.06 24.18 -2.73
C ALA A 337 -0.89 25.16 -2.00
N SER A 338 -1.55 26.06 -2.71
CA SER A 338 -2.36 27.15 -2.12
C SER A 338 -3.78 27.27 -2.68
N ALA A 339 -4.13 26.49 -3.70
CA ALA A 339 -5.45 26.45 -4.31
C ALA A 339 -5.92 25.00 -4.49
N ALA A 340 -7.21 24.81 -4.74
CA ALA A 340 -7.79 23.48 -5.00
C ALA A 340 -7.32 22.93 -6.36
N ALA A 341 -6.21 22.18 -6.35
CA ALA A 341 -5.72 21.43 -7.50
C ALA A 341 -6.10 19.95 -7.38
N SER A 342 -6.44 19.31 -8.50
CA SER A 342 -6.56 17.87 -8.64
C SER A 342 -5.43 17.32 -9.52
N LEU A 343 -5.10 16.03 -9.33
CA LEU A 343 -4.15 15.31 -10.17
C LEU A 343 -4.71 13.92 -10.47
N ASP A 344 -5.21 13.74 -11.69
CA ASP A 344 -5.74 12.47 -12.16
C ASP A 344 -4.65 11.72 -12.93
N LEU A 345 -4.10 10.66 -12.32
CA LEU A 345 -3.06 9.81 -12.91
C LEU A 345 -3.64 8.44 -13.25
N LEU A 346 -3.91 8.21 -14.54
CA LEU A 346 -4.55 7.00 -15.04
C LEU A 346 -3.55 6.10 -15.78
N ALA A 347 -3.38 4.87 -15.31
CA ALA A 347 -2.73 3.79 -16.05
C ALA A 347 -3.81 2.83 -16.58
N GLY A 348 -3.81 2.56 -17.89
CA GLY A 348 -4.79 1.68 -18.54
C GLY A 348 -4.45 0.20 -18.36
N THR A 349 -3.95 -0.45 -19.43
CA THR A 349 -3.38 -1.81 -19.34
C THR A 349 -1.88 -1.83 -19.00
N GLY A 350 -1.29 -0.65 -18.77
CA GLY A 350 0.11 -0.49 -18.36
C GLY A 350 0.27 -0.31 -16.86
N ASN A 351 1.51 -0.23 -16.40
CA ASN A 351 1.84 -0.06 -14.99
C ASN A 351 1.99 1.42 -14.63
N PHE A 352 1.57 1.81 -13.42
CA PHE A 352 2.13 2.97 -12.74
C PHE A 352 3.32 2.49 -11.90
N THR A 353 4.53 2.90 -12.27
CA THR A 353 5.77 2.52 -11.58
C THR A 353 6.35 3.74 -10.87
N LEU A 354 6.67 3.57 -9.59
CA LEU A 354 7.37 4.56 -8.77
C LEU A 354 8.63 3.89 -8.20
N ASP A 355 9.79 4.26 -8.73
CA ASP A 355 11.08 3.65 -8.44
C ASP A 355 12.16 4.72 -8.24
N GLY A 356 13.21 4.37 -7.48
CA GLY A 356 14.21 5.32 -6.98
C GLY A 356 15.36 4.61 -6.28
N ALA A 357 16.50 5.29 -6.23
CA ALA A 357 17.72 4.74 -5.63
C ALA A 357 17.56 4.43 -4.13
N ALA A 358 18.51 3.67 -3.57
CA ALA A 358 18.58 3.45 -2.13
C ALA A 358 18.48 4.77 -1.34
N THR A 359 17.76 4.74 -0.22
CA THR A 359 17.35 5.89 0.62
C THR A 359 16.27 6.85 0.06
N THR A 360 15.74 6.61 -1.15
CA THR A 360 14.57 7.35 -1.65
C THR A 360 13.38 7.22 -0.69
N THR A 361 12.73 8.34 -0.38
CA THR A 361 11.57 8.40 0.52
C THR A 361 10.32 8.81 -0.27
N TYR A 362 9.29 7.98 -0.24
CA TYR A 362 7.98 8.27 -0.85
C TYR A 362 7.00 8.75 0.23
N THR A 363 6.78 10.06 0.28
CA THR A 363 5.86 10.68 1.24
C THR A 363 4.49 10.86 0.60
N VAL A 364 3.48 10.11 1.08
CA VAL A 364 2.09 10.22 0.62
C VAL A 364 1.22 10.77 1.74
N GLY A 365 0.49 11.85 1.48
CA GLY A 365 -0.52 12.40 2.39
C GLY A 365 -0.03 13.02 3.70
N ALA A 366 1.27 13.36 3.86
CA ALA A 366 1.81 13.88 5.12
C ALA A 366 1.15 15.18 5.64
N SER A 367 0.54 15.98 4.75
CA SER A 367 -0.20 17.20 5.13
C SER A 367 -1.72 16.98 5.25
N ALA A 368 -2.22 15.75 5.07
CA ALA A 368 -3.64 15.44 5.14
C ALA A 368 -4.11 15.26 6.60
N THR A 369 -4.55 16.35 7.23
CA THR A 369 -5.11 16.32 8.60
C THR A 369 -6.51 15.71 8.69
N SER A 370 -7.23 15.60 7.56
CA SER A 370 -8.58 15.01 7.49
C SER A 370 -8.87 14.33 6.13
N GLY A 371 -7.87 14.14 5.28
CA GLY A 371 -8.00 13.45 3.99
C GLY A 371 -7.83 11.94 4.13
N THR A 372 -8.50 11.17 3.27
CA THR A 372 -8.37 9.71 3.20
C THR A 372 -7.41 9.28 2.10
N ILE A 373 -6.47 8.39 2.41
CA ILE A 373 -5.69 7.66 1.40
C ILE A 373 -6.43 6.34 1.13
N THR A 374 -7.00 6.19 -0.07
CA THR A 374 -7.63 4.95 -0.50
C THR A 374 -6.66 4.17 -1.41
N ILE A 375 -6.38 2.92 -1.05
CA ILE A 375 -5.53 2.00 -1.84
C ILE A 375 -6.39 0.80 -2.20
N GLY A 376 -6.61 0.58 -3.50
CA GLY A 376 -7.54 -0.43 -4.02
C GLY A 376 -8.94 0.12 -4.32
N GLY A 377 -9.73 -0.68 -5.04
CA GLY A 377 -11.10 -0.33 -5.46
C GLY A 377 -12.15 -1.30 -4.89
N THR A 378 -13.43 -0.96 -5.05
CA THR A 378 -14.59 -1.69 -4.46
C THR A 378 -14.78 -3.13 -4.92
N ALA A 379 -13.99 -3.61 -5.89
CA ALA A 379 -14.00 -4.99 -6.39
C ALA A 379 -12.58 -5.47 -6.78
N GLN A 380 -11.54 -5.04 -6.07
CA GLN A 380 -10.17 -5.50 -6.34
C GLN A 380 -10.03 -6.98 -5.99
N THR A 381 -9.66 -7.79 -6.99
CA THR A 381 -9.47 -9.25 -6.86
C THR A 381 -8.01 -9.68 -6.67
N GLY A 382 -7.07 -8.76 -6.93
CA GLY A 382 -5.63 -8.99 -6.74
C GLY A 382 -5.15 -8.61 -5.33
N ASN A 383 -4.02 -9.17 -4.92
CA ASN A 383 -3.42 -8.91 -3.61
C ASN A 383 -2.86 -7.49 -3.53
N LEU A 384 -3.11 -6.78 -2.42
CA LEU A 384 -2.29 -5.65 -2.00
C LEU A 384 -1.04 -6.18 -1.29
N VAL A 385 0.11 -6.07 -1.95
CA VAL A 385 1.40 -6.54 -1.42
C VAL A 385 2.18 -5.34 -0.89
N ILE A 386 2.49 -5.34 0.41
CA ILE A 386 3.24 -4.28 1.10
C ILE A 386 4.42 -4.94 1.82
N GLY A 387 5.62 -4.37 1.67
CA GLY A 387 6.80 -4.82 2.40
C GLY A 387 7.26 -6.23 2.02
N THR A 388 7.77 -6.41 0.80
CA THR A 388 8.49 -7.62 0.39
C THR A 388 9.99 -7.31 0.24
N SER A 389 10.82 -7.92 1.07
CA SER A 389 12.28 -7.79 1.08
C SER A 389 12.91 -9.01 1.76
N SER A 390 14.18 -9.26 1.49
CA SER A 390 15.02 -10.21 2.23
C SER A 390 15.69 -9.60 3.47
N GLY A 391 15.58 -8.28 3.66
CA GLY A 391 16.04 -7.56 4.86
C GLY A 391 14.89 -7.24 5.83
N THR A 392 15.25 -6.77 7.03
CA THR A 392 14.29 -6.31 8.05
C THR A 392 13.39 -5.20 7.50
N MET A 393 12.09 -5.33 7.69
CA MET A 393 11.09 -4.31 7.36
C MET A 393 10.16 -4.07 8.54
N ASN A 394 9.93 -2.79 8.85
CA ASN A 394 8.96 -2.39 9.86
C ASN A 394 7.73 -1.80 9.15
N LEU A 395 6.57 -2.45 9.29
CA LEU A 395 5.28 -1.89 8.86
C LEU A 395 4.62 -1.19 10.05
N ASN A 396 4.83 0.12 10.15
CA ASN A 396 4.27 0.95 11.21
C ASN A 396 2.85 1.42 10.85
N LEU A 397 1.84 0.95 11.57
CA LEU A 397 0.43 1.35 11.40
C LEU A 397 -0.09 2.00 12.69
N GLY A 398 -0.87 3.08 12.57
CA GLY A 398 -1.53 3.69 13.73
C GLY A 398 -0.62 4.33 14.78
N ILE A 399 0.63 4.70 14.44
CA ILE A 399 1.65 5.23 15.37
C ILE A 399 1.42 6.69 15.84
N GLY A 400 0.23 7.24 15.66
CA GLY A 400 -0.11 8.60 16.09
C GLY A 400 -0.25 8.71 17.62
N THR A 401 -0.05 9.90 18.17
CA THR A 401 -0.23 10.18 19.61
C THR A 401 -1.68 10.36 20.05
N GLY A 402 -2.60 10.57 19.10
CA GLY A 402 -4.04 10.54 19.34
C GLY A 402 -4.58 9.12 19.41
N ALA A 403 -5.87 8.95 19.72
CA ALA A 403 -6.52 7.65 19.63
C ALA A 403 -6.49 7.15 18.18
N THR A 404 -5.81 6.03 17.93
CA THR A 404 -5.73 5.39 16.61
C THR A 404 -6.51 4.09 16.60
N THR A 405 -7.14 3.80 15.47
CA THR A 405 -7.92 2.57 15.25
C THR A 405 -7.44 1.91 13.97
N VAL A 406 -6.94 0.68 14.07
CA VAL A 406 -6.54 -0.13 12.91
C VAL A 406 -7.61 -1.21 12.70
N ASN A 407 -8.54 -0.93 11.80
CA ASN A 407 -9.59 -1.89 11.42
C ASN A 407 -9.02 -2.91 10.43
N ILE A 408 -8.94 -4.18 10.82
CA ILE A 408 -8.49 -5.28 9.96
C ILE A 408 -9.67 -6.19 9.64
N ALA A 409 -9.96 -6.35 8.35
CA ALA A 409 -10.98 -7.27 7.82
C ALA A 409 -12.37 -7.16 8.49
N THR A 410 -12.82 -5.94 8.77
CA THR A 410 -14.08 -5.65 9.50
C THR A 410 -15.34 -5.63 8.62
N GLY A 411 -15.22 -5.80 7.29
CA GLY A 411 -16.33 -5.70 6.35
C GLY A 411 -16.61 -6.99 5.60
N GLY A 412 -17.90 -7.32 5.42
CA GLY A 412 -18.36 -8.41 4.56
C GLY A 412 -19.46 -9.28 5.17
N THR A 413 -20.21 -9.98 4.31
CA THR A 413 -21.10 -11.10 4.68
C THR A 413 -20.41 -12.46 4.57
N GLY A 414 -19.17 -12.49 4.04
CA GLY A 414 -18.33 -13.68 3.96
C GLY A 414 -17.40 -13.84 5.17
N ALA A 415 -16.85 -15.04 5.34
CA ALA A 415 -15.86 -15.31 6.38
C ALA A 415 -14.52 -14.66 6.02
N ASN A 416 -14.05 -13.73 6.85
CA ASN A 416 -12.75 -13.08 6.70
C ASN A 416 -11.67 -13.84 7.47
N ALA A 417 -10.62 -14.27 6.77
CA ALA A 417 -9.45 -14.91 7.38
C ALA A 417 -8.36 -13.86 7.66
N VAL A 418 -7.85 -13.82 8.89
CA VAL A 418 -6.73 -12.95 9.30
C VAL A 418 -5.60 -13.82 9.81
N ASN A 419 -4.60 -14.05 8.97
CA ASN A 419 -3.47 -14.91 9.29
C ASN A 419 -2.30 -14.05 9.82
N ILE A 420 -1.96 -14.21 11.09
CA ILE A 420 -0.85 -13.49 11.75
C ILE A 420 0.23 -14.51 12.10
N GLY A 421 1.48 -14.28 11.69
CA GLY A 421 2.61 -15.15 12.04
C GLY A 421 2.50 -16.59 11.53
N SER A 422 1.83 -16.83 10.40
CA SER A 422 1.54 -18.18 9.89
C SER A 422 2.64 -18.81 9.02
N GLY A 423 3.83 -18.21 8.95
CA GLY A 423 4.97 -18.76 8.21
C GLY A 423 5.67 -19.89 8.97
N ALA A 424 6.38 -20.77 8.28
CA ALA A 424 7.10 -21.91 8.88
C ALA A 424 8.43 -21.53 9.58
N ILE A 425 8.48 -20.34 10.18
CA ILE A 425 9.65 -19.75 10.87
C ILE A 425 9.24 -19.26 12.27
N ASP A 426 10.21 -18.86 13.09
CA ASP A 426 10.02 -18.34 14.45
C ASP A 426 9.29 -16.98 14.48
N ASN A 427 7.98 -16.99 14.23
CA ASN A 427 7.13 -15.80 14.26
C ASN A 427 6.80 -15.40 15.70
N VAL A 428 7.41 -14.32 16.18
CA VAL A 428 7.05 -13.70 17.47
C VAL A 428 5.87 -12.75 17.25
N VAL A 429 4.71 -13.07 17.86
CA VAL A 429 3.51 -12.22 17.84
C VAL A 429 3.28 -11.67 19.24
N THR A 430 3.48 -10.36 19.42
CA THR A 430 3.24 -9.65 20.68
C THR A 430 2.00 -8.77 20.54
N ILE A 431 1.05 -8.89 21.48
CA ILE A 431 -0.20 -8.12 21.50
C ILE A 431 -0.35 -7.48 22.90
N GLY A 432 -0.63 -6.18 22.96
CA GLY A 432 -0.74 -5.42 24.21
C GLY A 432 0.60 -4.93 24.78
N SER A 433 0.60 -4.52 26.04
CA SER A 433 1.78 -3.97 26.75
C SER A 433 1.79 -4.37 28.22
N SER A 434 2.95 -4.80 28.72
CA SER A 434 3.21 -5.07 30.14
C SER A 434 3.52 -3.81 30.96
N ASN A 435 3.73 -2.66 30.31
CA ASN A 435 4.28 -1.45 30.93
C ASN A 435 3.28 -0.29 31.01
N ALA A 436 2.10 -0.46 30.41
CA ALA A 436 1.01 0.51 30.40
C ALA A 436 -0.33 -0.20 30.54
N ALA A 437 -1.39 0.54 30.86
CA ALA A 437 -2.75 0.00 30.83
C ALA A 437 -3.10 -0.43 29.39
N SER A 438 -3.20 -1.73 29.17
CA SER A 438 -3.69 -2.32 27.91
C SER A 438 -4.74 -3.39 28.22
N SER A 439 -5.78 -3.44 27.38
CA SER A 439 -6.81 -4.48 27.41
C SER A 439 -6.74 -5.28 26.10
N LEU A 440 -7.14 -6.56 26.17
CA LEU A 440 -7.26 -7.43 25.01
C LEU A 440 -8.60 -8.15 25.09
N ASP A 441 -9.54 -7.70 24.28
CA ASP A 441 -10.88 -8.28 24.18
C ASP A 441 -10.88 -9.32 23.05
N LEU A 442 -10.78 -10.60 23.40
CA LEU A 442 -10.81 -11.70 22.44
C LEU A 442 -12.18 -12.41 22.48
N LEU A 443 -13.07 -11.99 21.57
CA LEU A 443 -14.44 -12.50 21.48
C LEU A 443 -14.54 -13.64 20.46
N VAL A 444 -15.27 -14.69 20.81
CA VAL A 444 -15.75 -15.71 19.86
C VAL A 444 -17.28 -15.73 19.85
N GLY A 445 -17.87 -15.85 18.66
CA GLY A 445 -19.32 -15.93 18.47
C GLY A 445 -19.84 -17.35 18.65
N THR A 446 -20.54 -17.88 17.65
CA THR A 446 -21.01 -19.28 17.62
C THR A 446 -19.92 -20.29 17.21
N GLY A 447 -18.69 -19.82 17.00
CA GLY A 447 -17.53 -20.65 16.64
C GLY A 447 -16.64 -21.00 17.84
N ASN A 448 -15.68 -21.89 17.63
CA ASN A 448 -14.76 -22.34 18.67
C ASN A 448 -13.57 -21.40 18.84
N TYR A 449 -13.16 -21.11 20.08
CA TYR A 449 -11.78 -20.69 20.35
C TYR A 449 -10.89 -21.93 20.38
N THR A 450 -9.80 -21.94 19.61
CA THR A 450 -8.84 -23.05 19.58
C THR A 450 -7.44 -22.53 19.85
N LEU A 451 -6.87 -22.94 20.99
CA LEU A 451 -5.47 -22.74 21.35
C LEU A 451 -4.79 -24.10 21.29
N ASN A 452 -3.88 -24.29 20.32
CA ASN A 452 -3.20 -25.56 20.06
C ASN A 452 -1.73 -25.30 19.67
N GLY A 453 -0.91 -26.35 19.62
CA GLY A 453 0.53 -26.25 19.42
C GLY A 453 1.18 -27.59 19.15
N ALA A 454 2.47 -27.58 18.80
CA ALA A 454 3.25 -28.78 18.59
C ALA A 454 3.61 -29.49 19.91
N ALA A 455 4.18 -30.69 19.82
CA ALA A 455 4.78 -31.36 20.98
C ALA A 455 5.76 -30.41 21.71
N THR A 456 5.77 -30.44 23.05
CA THR A 456 6.53 -29.55 23.95
C THR A 456 6.07 -28.08 24.04
N SER A 457 4.98 -27.67 23.38
CA SER A 457 4.41 -26.31 23.54
C SER A 457 3.99 -26.03 24.99
N THR A 458 4.23 -24.81 25.48
CA THR A 458 3.85 -24.35 26.81
C THR A 458 2.82 -23.23 26.75
N TYR A 459 1.78 -23.30 27.58
CA TYR A 459 0.77 -22.24 27.72
C TYR A 459 0.86 -21.64 29.11
N THR A 460 1.45 -20.46 29.19
CA THR A 460 1.61 -19.72 30.46
C THR A 460 0.55 -18.64 30.54
N VAL A 461 -0.38 -18.75 31.49
CA VAL A 461 -1.45 -17.78 31.73
C VAL A 461 -1.23 -17.10 33.06
N GLY A 462 -1.12 -15.76 33.06
CA GLY A 462 -1.08 -14.94 34.28
C GLY A 462 0.14 -15.13 35.19
N ALA A 463 1.28 -15.64 34.70
CA ALA A 463 2.48 -15.83 35.53
C ALA A 463 3.05 -14.54 36.16
N SER A 464 2.72 -13.36 35.60
CA SER A 464 3.07 -12.05 36.18
C SER A 464 1.95 -11.43 37.04
N THR A 465 0.84 -12.13 37.22
CA THR A 465 -0.34 -11.64 37.95
C THR A 465 -0.19 -11.87 39.45
N THR A 466 0.25 -10.84 40.19
CA THR A 466 0.46 -10.91 41.65
C THR A 466 -0.75 -10.52 42.50
N SER A 467 -1.72 -9.77 41.93
CA SER A 467 -2.91 -9.28 42.65
C SER A 467 -4.21 -9.30 41.84
N GLY A 468 -4.14 -9.62 40.54
CA GLY A 468 -5.33 -9.85 39.71
C GLY A 468 -5.89 -11.26 39.86
N THR A 469 -7.08 -11.50 39.33
CA THR A 469 -7.70 -12.82 39.27
C THR A 469 -7.63 -13.41 37.86
N ILE A 470 -7.51 -14.73 37.77
CA ILE A 470 -7.74 -15.48 36.52
C ILE A 470 -9.10 -16.17 36.67
N THR A 471 -10.10 -15.69 35.93
CA THR A 471 -11.43 -16.31 35.89
C THR A 471 -11.50 -17.23 34.69
N ILE A 472 -11.72 -18.53 34.92
CA ILE A 472 -11.98 -19.50 33.86
C ILE A 472 -13.45 -19.88 33.95
N GLY A 473 -14.18 -19.70 32.84
CA GLY A 473 -15.62 -19.95 32.76
C GLY A 473 -16.50 -18.73 33.03
N GLY A 474 -17.80 -18.89 32.76
CA GLY A 474 -18.80 -17.82 32.82
C GLY A 474 -19.77 -17.94 34.01
N THR A 475 -20.40 -16.81 34.39
CA THR A 475 -21.38 -16.72 35.49
C THR A 475 -22.61 -17.62 35.33
N ALA A 476 -22.92 -18.05 34.11
CA ALA A 476 -23.99 -18.99 33.78
C ALA A 476 -23.50 -20.07 32.79
N GLN A 477 -22.26 -20.54 32.93
CA GLN A 477 -21.73 -21.59 32.05
C GLN A 477 -22.51 -22.89 32.18
N THR A 478 -22.82 -23.49 31.02
CA THR A 478 -23.39 -24.84 30.89
C THR A 478 -22.34 -25.78 30.28
N GLY A 479 -22.49 -27.09 30.55
CA GLY A 479 -21.50 -28.11 30.16
C GLY A 479 -20.37 -28.27 31.20
N THR A 480 -19.44 -29.18 30.94
CA THR A 480 -18.31 -29.49 31.83
C THR A 480 -17.09 -28.63 31.52
N MET A 481 -16.37 -28.21 32.56
CA MET A 481 -14.98 -27.78 32.41
C MET A 481 -14.10 -29.02 32.59
N THR A 482 -13.53 -29.51 31.49
CA THR A 482 -12.62 -30.65 31.52
C THR A 482 -11.18 -30.15 31.68
N LEU A 483 -10.51 -30.58 32.75
CA LEU A 483 -9.10 -30.29 33.01
C LEU A 483 -8.32 -31.60 33.06
N GLY A 484 -7.23 -31.69 32.30
CA GLY A 484 -6.31 -32.81 32.41
C GLY A 484 -6.76 -34.14 31.79
N ASP A 485 -7.73 -34.10 30.86
CA ASP A 485 -8.07 -35.25 30.03
C ASP A 485 -6.89 -35.61 29.11
N SER A 486 -6.35 -36.81 29.30
CA SER A 486 -5.14 -37.30 28.64
C SER A 486 -5.07 -38.82 28.72
N SER A 487 -4.56 -39.46 27.65
CA SER A 487 -4.24 -40.89 27.63
C SER A 487 -2.86 -41.23 28.20
N GLY A 488 -2.06 -40.22 28.56
CA GLY A 488 -0.78 -40.36 29.26
C GLY A 488 -0.85 -39.88 30.71
N THR A 489 0.26 -39.94 31.43
CA THR A 489 0.37 -39.35 32.76
C THR A 489 0.04 -37.86 32.71
N ASN A 490 -1.02 -37.45 33.40
CA ASN A 490 -1.39 -36.06 33.57
C ASN A 490 -1.48 -35.71 35.06
N ILE A 491 -1.03 -34.50 35.41
CA ILE A 491 -1.02 -34.01 36.79
C ILE A 491 -1.69 -32.64 36.82
N VAL A 492 -2.88 -32.56 37.44
CA VAL A 492 -3.54 -31.29 37.73
C VAL A 492 -3.09 -30.82 39.11
N GLN A 493 -2.19 -29.84 39.15
CA GLN A 493 -1.74 -29.20 40.40
C GLN A 493 -2.61 -27.97 40.69
N ILE A 494 -3.13 -27.87 41.91
CA ILE A 494 -3.95 -26.73 42.36
C ILE A 494 -3.37 -26.24 43.69
N GLY A 495 -3.03 -24.95 43.76
CA GLY A 495 -2.52 -24.34 45.00
C GLY A 495 -1.13 -24.81 45.45
N SER A 496 -0.28 -25.28 44.52
CA SER A 496 1.07 -25.83 44.82
C SER A 496 2.20 -24.79 45.00
N GLY A 497 1.87 -23.49 45.13
CA GLY A 497 2.86 -22.44 45.41
C GLY A 497 3.29 -22.41 46.88
N GLU A 498 4.46 -21.82 47.17
CA GLU A 498 5.01 -21.73 48.55
C GLU A 498 4.21 -20.85 49.52
N GLY A 499 3.34 -19.98 49.01
CA GLY A 499 2.45 -19.15 49.83
C GLY A 499 1.29 -19.94 50.45
N ALA A 500 0.64 -19.37 51.46
CA ALA A 500 -0.60 -19.96 51.99
C ALA A 500 -1.68 -19.99 50.89
N THR A 501 -2.10 -21.19 50.49
CA THR A 501 -3.13 -21.40 49.47
C THR A 501 -4.43 -21.91 50.09
N THR A 502 -5.55 -21.55 49.44
CA THR A 502 -6.89 -22.02 49.83
C THR A 502 -7.60 -22.52 48.58
N VAL A 503 -7.99 -23.80 48.57
CA VAL A 503 -8.71 -24.42 47.45
C VAL A 503 -10.17 -24.62 47.86
N ASN A 504 -11.03 -23.68 47.45
CA ASN A 504 -12.47 -23.76 47.70
C ASN A 504 -13.15 -24.55 46.58
N ILE A 505 -13.49 -25.81 46.84
CA ILE A 505 -14.26 -26.65 45.90
C ILE A 505 -15.75 -26.49 46.19
N ALA A 506 -16.53 -26.20 45.14
CA ALA A 506 -18.00 -26.14 45.17
C ALA A 506 -18.66 -25.19 46.21
N GLY A 507 -17.95 -24.20 46.76
CA GLY A 507 -18.44 -23.31 47.83
C GLY A 507 -19.57 -22.32 47.49
N GLY A 508 -20.33 -22.52 46.41
CA GLY A 508 -21.41 -21.63 45.96
C GLY A 508 -22.78 -21.97 46.57
N ALA A 509 -23.47 -20.98 47.15
CA ALA A 509 -24.58 -21.16 48.09
C ALA A 509 -25.95 -21.63 47.54
N THR A 510 -26.15 -21.72 46.21
CA THR A 510 -27.51 -21.72 45.61
C THR A 510 -28.05 -23.05 45.10
N SER A 511 -27.37 -24.19 45.32
CA SER A 511 -27.93 -25.53 45.03
C SER A 511 -27.17 -26.62 45.80
N ALA A 512 -27.74 -27.83 45.91
CA ALA A 512 -26.97 -29.01 46.29
C ALA A 512 -25.75 -29.18 45.37
N LYS A 513 -24.60 -29.54 45.95
CA LYS A 513 -23.33 -29.74 45.25
C LYS A 513 -22.84 -31.15 45.52
N ALA A 514 -22.42 -31.84 44.46
CA ALA A 514 -21.68 -33.08 44.56
C ALA A 514 -20.20 -32.79 44.30
N VAL A 515 -19.32 -33.38 45.11
CA VAL A 515 -17.88 -33.42 44.88
C VAL A 515 -17.48 -34.87 44.78
N ASN A 516 -17.46 -35.37 43.55
CA ASN A 516 -16.98 -36.71 43.23
C ASN A 516 -15.46 -36.69 43.24
N ILE A 517 -14.84 -37.53 44.06
CA ILE A 517 -13.39 -37.71 44.12
C ILE A 517 -13.12 -39.18 43.87
N ALA A 518 -12.26 -39.47 42.89
CA ALA A 518 -11.77 -40.83 42.63
C ALA A 518 -12.89 -41.88 42.43
N ASP A 519 -13.91 -41.52 41.65
CA ASP A 519 -15.09 -42.35 41.34
C ASP A 519 -14.96 -43.20 40.06
N GLY A 520 -13.83 -43.09 39.34
CA GLY A 520 -13.52 -43.92 38.17
C GLY A 520 -13.41 -45.40 38.52
N ALA A 521 -13.80 -46.28 37.60
CA ALA A 521 -13.97 -47.73 37.84
C ALA A 521 -12.69 -48.57 38.09
N VAL A 522 -11.56 -47.92 38.37
CA VAL A 522 -10.26 -48.56 38.68
C VAL A 522 -9.88 -48.36 40.15
N ALA A 523 -8.85 -49.04 40.62
CA ALA A 523 -8.34 -48.86 41.98
C ALA A 523 -7.73 -47.45 42.14
N ASN A 524 -8.48 -46.54 42.76
CA ASN A 524 -8.04 -45.18 43.03
C ASN A 524 -7.53 -45.04 44.48
N VAL A 525 -6.53 -44.20 44.68
CA VAL A 525 -6.02 -43.85 46.01
C VAL A 525 -6.32 -42.39 46.29
N VAL A 526 -7.01 -42.11 47.40
CA VAL A 526 -7.27 -40.75 47.87
C VAL A 526 -6.47 -40.53 49.15
N THR A 527 -5.54 -39.58 49.12
CA THR A 527 -4.77 -39.13 50.27
C THR A 527 -5.26 -37.74 50.66
N ILE A 528 -5.66 -37.54 51.92
CA ILE A 528 -6.13 -36.25 52.44
C ILE A 528 -5.21 -35.83 53.58
N GLY A 529 -4.72 -34.59 53.55
CA GLY A 529 -3.72 -34.08 54.50
C GLY A 529 -2.30 -34.25 53.99
N THR A 530 -1.36 -34.64 54.87
CA THR A 530 0.06 -34.84 54.55
C THR A 530 0.57 -36.13 55.17
N SER A 531 1.51 -36.80 54.49
CA SER A 531 2.22 -37.96 55.03
C SER A 531 3.46 -37.60 55.86
N ASN A 532 3.95 -36.36 55.75
CA ASN A 532 5.29 -35.96 56.20
C ASN A 532 5.29 -34.77 57.18
N GLY A 533 4.12 -34.30 57.62
CA GLY A 533 3.97 -33.13 58.48
C GLY A 533 2.75 -33.23 59.40
N VAL A 534 2.46 -32.16 60.14
CA VAL A 534 1.26 -32.08 60.96
C VAL A 534 0.10 -31.55 60.10
N ALA A 535 -0.99 -32.30 60.00
CA ALA A 535 -2.26 -31.84 59.48
C ALA A 535 -3.38 -32.19 60.45
N SER A 536 -4.38 -31.32 60.55
CA SER A 536 -5.69 -31.66 61.10
C SER A 536 -6.65 -31.91 59.94
N LEU A 537 -7.53 -32.89 60.10
CA LEU A 537 -8.63 -33.18 59.19
C LEU A 537 -9.94 -32.90 59.92
N SER A 538 -10.86 -32.19 59.27
CA SER A 538 -12.15 -31.82 59.83
C SER A 538 -13.25 -32.17 58.82
N LEU A 539 -14.04 -33.21 59.11
CA LEU A 539 -15.20 -33.62 58.32
C LEU A 539 -16.47 -33.17 59.04
N LEU A 540 -17.22 -32.26 58.43
CA LEU A 540 -18.49 -31.75 58.96
C LEU A 540 -19.61 -32.12 58.00
N ALA A 541 -20.55 -32.97 58.45
CA ALA A 541 -21.77 -33.29 57.71
C ALA A 541 -22.97 -32.37 58.06
N GLY A 542 -22.79 -31.42 59.00
CA GLY A 542 -23.82 -30.50 59.43
C GLY A 542 -24.95 -31.21 60.19
N THR A 543 -26.12 -31.33 59.56
CA THR A 543 -27.28 -32.09 60.08
C THR A 543 -27.44 -33.46 59.41
N GLY A 544 -26.52 -33.85 58.51
CA GLY A 544 -26.48 -35.19 57.91
C GLY A 544 -25.42 -36.08 58.56
N ASP A 545 -25.32 -37.32 58.06
CA ASP A 545 -24.39 -38.33 58.57
C ASP A 545 -23.06 -38.36 57.79
N ILE A 546 -22.00 -38.84 58.44
CA ILE A 546 -20.78 -39.28 57.77
C ILE A 546 -20.89 -40.78 57.56
N SER A 547 -21.11 -41.22 56.31
CA SER A 547 -21.25 -42.63 55.96
C SER A 547 -19.93 -43.20 55.41
N PHE A 548 -19.49 -44.32 55.97
CA PHE A 548 -18.39 -45.13 55.45
C PHE A 548 -18.93 -46.47 54.97
N THR A 549 -18.61 -46.84 53.72
CA THR A 549 -18.99 -48.13 53.13
C THR A 549 -17.72 -48.95 52.90
N GLY A 550 -17.56 -50.06 53.64
CA GLY A 550 -16.39 -50.93 53.59
C GLY A 550 -15.70 -51.09 54.94
N THR A 551 -14.46 -51.58 54.93
CA THR A 551 -13.69 -51.85 56.16
C THR A 551 -12.95 -50.61 56.67
N VAL A 552 -13.33 -50.12 57.85
CA VAL A 552 -12.48 -49.24 58.66
C VAL A 552 -11.51 -50.12 59.45
N LYS A 553 -10.20 -49.97 59.23
CA LYS A 553 -9.18 -50.88 59.79
C LYS A 553 -8.77 -50.60 61.22
N GLU A 554 -8.95 -49.36 61.69
CA GLU A 554 -8.52 -48.90 63.01
C GLU A 554 -9.66 -48.10 63.63
N ILE A 555 -10.26 -48.66 64.68
CA ILE A 555 -11.21 -47.99 65.58
C ILE A 555 -10.59 -48.11 66.98
N ASN A 556 -10.43 -46.98 67.69
CA ASN A 556 -9.91 -46.97 69.05
C ASN A 556 -11.00 -47.36 70.06
N ALA A 557 -10.59 -47.83 71.24
CA ALA A 557 -11.49 -48.40 72.25
C ALA A 557 -12.54 -47.43 72.82
N GLU A 558 -12.43 -46.13 72.53
CA GLU A 558 -13.37 -45.07 72.93
C GLU A 558 -14.79 -45.26 72.34
N PHE A 559 -14.95 -46.13 71.35
CA PHE A 559 -16.24 -46.40 70.67
C PHE A 559 -16.92 -47.73 71.04
N LEU A 560 -16.44 -48.49 72.05
CA LEU A 560 -17.04 -49.75 72.51
C LEU A 560 -17.32 -49.73 74.03
N ASP A 561 -18.46 -50.31 74.45
CA ASP A 561 -18.84 -50.49 75.87
C ASP A 561 -19.38 -51.93 76.10
N ALA A 562 -19.20 -52.51 77.29
CA ALA A 562 -19.35 -53.96 77.54
C ALA A 562 -20.61 -54.35 78.35
N SER A 563 -21.10 -55.60 78.19
CA SER A 563 -22.47 -56.00 78.60
C SER A 563 -22.54 -57.07 79.72
N GLY A 564 -22.33 -56.69 80.98
CA GLY A 564 -22.46 -57.58 82.15
C GLY A 564 -22.95 -56.89 83.44
N ASP A 565 -23.26 -57.67 84.48
CA ASP A 565 -23.66 -57.18 85.81
C ASP A 565 -22.54 -57.37 86.85
N ASP A 566 -22.12 -56.27 87.49
CA ASP A 566 -21.11 -56.22 88.55
C ASP A 566 -21.65 -55.39 89.73
N ILE A 567 -21.91 -56.04 90.88
CA ILE A 567 -22.49 -55.40 92.05
C ILE A 567 -21.76 -55.78 93.35
N THR A 568 -21.46 -54.77 94.17
CA THR A 568 -21.06 -54.92 95.57
C THR A 568 -22.20 -54.39 96.44
N PHE A 569 -22.68 -55.17 97.41
CA PHE A 569 -23.89 -54.80 98.17
C PHE A 569 -23.57 -53.79 99.27
N SER A 570 -24.23 -52.62 99.24
CA SER A 570 -24.02 -51.54 100.22
C SER A 570 -25.31 -50.96 100.82
N MET A 571 -26.49 -51.48 100.47
CA MET A 571 -27.77 -51.08 101.06
C MET A 571 -28.72 -52.28 101.18
N ALA A 572 -29.60 -52.26 102.19
CA ALA A 572 -30.57 -53.32 102.41
C ALA A 572 -31.57 -53.37 101.24
N PRO A 573 -31.90 -54.56 100.72
CA PRO A 573 -32.78 -54.66 99.57
C PRO A 573 -34.24 -54.37 99.94
N THR A 574 -35.03 -54.06 98.92
CA THR A 574 -36.49 -54.03 99.00
C THR A 574 -37.04 -55.38 98.56
N SER A 575 -38.11 -55.83 99.21
CA SER A 575 -38.65 -57.19 99.07
C SER A 575 -40.16 -57.17 98.86
N GLY A 576 -40.67 -57.91 97.88
CA GLY A 576 -42.10 -58.18 97.69
C GLY A 576 -42.36 -59.66 97.43
N SER A 577 -43.61 -60.12 97.51
CA SER A 577 -43.97 -61.45 97.02
C SER A 577 -43.75 -61.56 95.50
N ALA A 578 -43.41 -62.74 94.98
CA ALA A 578 -43.35 -63.01 93.54
C ALA A 578 -44.73 -63.05 92.86
N LEU A 579 -45.82 -62.98 93.63
CA LEU A 579 -47.15 -62.69 93.09
C LEU A 579 -47.19 -61.23 92.58
N ASN A 580 -47.57 -61.04 91.32
CA ASN A 580 -47.76 -59.73 90.65
C ASN A 580 -48.88 -58.84 91.27
N THR A 581 -49.29 -59.11 92.51
CA THR A 581 -50.38 -58.47 93.25
C THR A 581 -49.89 -57.54 94.37
N GLY A 582 -48.57 -57.34 94.51
CA GLY A 582 -47.97 -56.36 95.43
C GLY A 582 -48.13 -56.70 96.91
N VAL A 583 -48.27 -58.00 97.22
CA VAL A 583 -48.40 -58.49 98.60
C VAL A 583 -47.06 -58.42 99.33
N ALA A 584 -47.12 -58.25 100.66
CA ALA A 584 -45.94 -58.37 101.50
C ALA A 584 -45.28 -59.75 101.30
N PRO A 585 -43.94 -59.83 101.34
CA PRO A 585 -43.24 -61.12 101.25
C PRO A 585 -43.64 -62.01 102.44
N THR A 586 -43.58 -63.31 102.22
CA THR A 586 -43.96 -64.33 103.21
C THR A 586 -42.81 -65.30 103.45
N GLY A 587 -42.82 -65.93 104.62
CA GLY A 587 -41.83 -66.91 105.05
C GLY A 587 -42.41 -68.31 105.24
N ALA A 588 -43.50 -68.66 104.54
CA ALA A 588 -43.99 -70.03 104.57
C ALA A 588 -43.18 -70.91 103.61
N THR A 589 -43.01 -72.19 103.93
CA THR A 589 -42.29 -73.18 103.12
C THR A 589 -42.74 -73.15 101.66
N GLY A 590 -41.79 -72.98 100.73
CA GLY A 590 -42.06 -73.00 99.30
C GLY A 590 -42.60 -71.69 98.72
N ASP A 591 -42.74 -70.62 99.50
CA ASP A 591 -43.02 -69.29 98.97
C ASP A 591 -41.83 -68.73 98.18
N LEU A 592 -42.12 -67.80 97.26
CA LEU A 592 -41.12 -67.08 96.45
C LEU A 592 -41.32 -65.57 96.62
N ASN A 593 -40.24 -64.88 96.96
CA ASN A 593 -40.15 -63.44 97.09
C ASN A 593 -39.22 -62.85 96.02
N ILE A 594 -39.40 -61.59 95.64
CA ILE A 594 -38.49 -60.84 94.77
C ILE A 594 -37.74 -59.80 95.61
N ILE A 595 -36.43 -59.82 95.51
CA ILE A 595 -35.47 -58.99 96.24
C ILE A 595 -34.81 -58.03 95.26
N SER A 596 -35.17 -56.75 95.31
CA SER A 596 -34.56 -55.69 94.50
C SER A 596 -33.47 -54.97 95.29
N CYS A 597 -32.25 -55.02 94.75
CA CYS A 597 -31.05 -54.40 95.29
C CYS A 597 -30.76 -53.06 94.58
N GLN A 598 -29.62 -52.45 94.91
CA GLN A 598 -29.11 -51.26 94.23
C GLN A 598 -28.77 -51.54 92.75
N GLN A 599 -28.61 -50.47 91.96
CA GLN A 599 -28.17 -50.52 90.55
C GLN A 599 -29.08 -51.36 89.62
N GLY A 600 -30.30 -51.70 90.05
CA GLY A 600 -31.28 -52.46 89.24
C GLY A 600 -31.11 -53.98 89.31
N PHE A 601 -30.18 -54.48 90.13
CA PHE A 601 -29.98 -55.91 90.35
C PHE A 601 -31.16 -56.50 91.14
N MET A 602 -31.70 -57.64 90.70
CA MET A 602 -32.90 -58.26 91.27
C MET A 602 -32.76 -59.77 91.38
N MET A 603 -32.96 -60.33 92.58
CA MET A 603 -32.98 -61.76 92.85
C MET A 603 -34.40 -62.27 93.15
N GLU A 604 -34.60 -63.56 92.95
CA GLU A 604 -35.68 -64.36 93.52
C GLU A 604 -35.17 -65.00 94.82
N GLN A 605 -35.95 -64.99 95.90
CA GLN A 605 -35.67 -65.62 97.19
C GLN A 605 -36.74 -66.67 97.46
N PHE A 606 -36.37 -67.93 97.53
CA PHE A 606 -37.25 -69.07 97.79
C PHE A 606 -37.08 -69.58 99.22
N ILE A 607 -38.19 -69.88 99.93
CA ILE A 607 -38.18 -70.28 101.34
C ILE A 607 -37.99 -71.80 101.50
N LEU A 608 -36.95 -72.21 102.23
CA LEU A 608 -36.60 -73.63 102.48
C LEU A 608 -36.90 -74.05 103.94
N GLY A 609 -37.24 -75.32 104.14
CA GLY A 609 -37.46 -75.92 105.46
C GLY A 609 -38.87 -75.72 106.04
N GLY A 610 -38.99 -75.60 107.37
CA GLY A 610 -40.27 -75.46 108.08
C GLY A 610 -40.91 -74.06 108.03
N GLY A 611 -40.18 -73.07 107.53
CA GLY A 611 -40.58 -71.68 107.42
C GLY A 611 -39.43 -70.74 107.82
N GLN A 612 -39.67 -69.43 107.76
CA GLN A 612 -38.70 -68.39 108.15
C GLN A 612 -39.44 -67.20 108.78
N SER A 613 -39.02 -66.76 109.97
CA SER A 613 -39.53 -65.56 110.65
C SER A 613 -38.84 -64.28 110.14
N ILE A 614 -37.55 -64.37 109.82
CA ILE A 614 -36.76 -63.33 109.17
C ILE A 614 -36.99 -63.43 107.65
N ILE A 615 -38.07 -62.82 107.18
CA ILE A 615 -38.60 -63.02 105.82
C ILE A 615 -37.70 -62.44 104.70
N LYS A 616 -36.75 -61.53 105.00
CA LYS A 616 -35.94 -60.86 103.97
C LYS A 616 -34.49 -60.58 104.42
N PRO A 617 -33.55 -60.42 103.48
CA PRO A 617 -32.20 -59.96 103.78
C PRO A 617 -32.17 -58.54 104.37
N ILE A 618 -31.16 -58.28 105.19
CA ILE A 618 -30.81 -56.94 105.70
C ILE A 618 -29.32 -56.68 105.46
N MET A 619 -28.84 -55.45 105.61
CA MET A 619 -27.40 -55.17 105.65
C MET A 619 -26.89 -55.17 107.08
N ASP A 620 -25.69 -55.71 107.27
CA ASP A 620 -24.87 -55.52 108.47
C ASP A 620 -23.43 -55.08 108.08
N ALA A 621 -22.48 -55.20 109.00
CA ALA A 621 -21.08 -54.81 108.78
C ALA A 621 -20.29 -55.75 107.83
N ASN A 622 -20.78 -56.96 107.59
CA ASN A 622 -20.12 -57.99 106.79
C ASN A 622 -20.72 -58.12 105.37
N GLY A 623 -21.93 -57.61 105.14
CA GLY A 623 -22.57 -57.57 103.82
C GLY A 623 -24.09 -57.68 103.90
N MET A 624 -24.71 -58.13 102.82
CA MET A 624 -26.14 -58.44 102.82
C MET A 624 -26.38 -59.77 103.53
N LEU A 625 -26.89 -59.73 104.75
CA LEU A 625 -27.22 -60.88 105.60
C LEU A 625 -28.36 -61.68 104.96
N ILE A 626 -28.06 -62.93 104.58
CA ILE A 626 -28.93 -63.83 103.82
C ILE A 626 -29.33 -65.09 104.59
N SER A 627 -28.83 -65.30 105.81
CA SER A 627 -29.03 -66.55 106.56
C SER A 627 -30.47 -66.82 106.97
N GLY A 628 -31.16 -65.84 107.58
CA GLY A 628 -32.48 -66.07 108.20
C GLY A 628 -32.39 -66.50 109.66
N ASP A 629 -33.34 -67.32 110.09
CA ASP A 629 -33.59 -67.70 111.49
C ASP A 629 -32.49 -68.57 112.13
N LEU A 630 -31.55 -69.11 111.34
CA LEU A 630 -30.50 -70.04 111.80
C LEU A 630 -31.06 -71.35 112.41
N THR A 631 -32.28 -71.75 112.03
CA THR A 631 -32.88 -73.03 112.44
C THR A 631 -32.37 -74.17 111.55
N ALA A 632 -31.98 -75.29 112.16
CA ALA A 632 -31.60 -76.51 111.45
C ALA A 632 -32.67 -76.97 110.43
N THR A 633 -32.24 -77.39 109.23
CA THR A 633 -33.04 -77.76 108.06
C THR A 633 -33.87 -76.64 107.42
N GLU A 634 -33.70 -75.39 107.84
CA GLU A 634 -34.35 -74.21 107.26
C GLU A 634 -33.33 -73.30 106.55
N GLY A 635 -33.82 -72.46 105.63
CA GLY A 635 -32.99 -71.44 104.99
C GLY A 635 -33.62 -70.83 103.73
N PHE A 636 -32.79 -70.47 102.75
CA PHE A 636 -33.22 -69.82 101.51
C PHE A 636 -32.42 -70.27 100.29
N GLU A 637 -33.04 -70.17 99.11
CA GLU A 637 -32.31 -70.08 97.85
C GLU A 637 -32.48 -68.69 97.23
N TYR A 638 -31.38 -68.05 96.83
CA TYR A 638 -31.35 -66.82 96.06
C TYR A 638 -30.93 -67.13 94.63
N ASN A 639 -31.77 -66.88 93.62
CA ASN A 639 -31.42 -67.11 92.23
C ASN A 639 -31.81 -65.93 91.33
N LEU A 640 -31.28 -65.87 90.11
CA LEU A 640 -31.55 -64.76 89.18
C LEU A 640 -32.57 -65.05 88.08
N GLY A 641 -33.34 -66.15 88.12
CA GLY A 641 -34.30 -66.39 87.03
C GLY A 641 -34.99 -67.75 86.95
N ALA A 642 -35.22 -68.44 88.06
CA ALA A 642 -35.91 -69.73 88.03
C ALA A 642 -37.41 -69.60 87.70
N ALA A 643 -38.07 -68.54 88.18
CA ALA A 643 -39.46 -68.23 87.86
C ALA A 643 -39.60 -67.14 86.76
N ARG A 644 -38.61 -66.25 86.61
CA ARG A 644 -38.64 -65.15 85.64
C ARG A 644 -38.12 -65.54 84.27
N THR A 645 -39.04 -65.74 83.33
CA THR A 645 -38.78 -66.08 81.90
C THR A 645 -37.95 -65.06 81.12
N ASN A 646 -37.56 -63.91 81.71
CA ASN A 646 -36.84 -62.82 81.07
C ASN A 646 -35.58 -62.36 81.84
N SER A 647 -34.93 -63.27 82.57
CA SER A 647 -33.66 -62.95 83.22
C SER A 647 -32.56 -62.61 82.22
N ARG A 648 -31.76 -61.58 82.55
CA ARG A 648 -30.59 -61.16 81.79
C ARG A 648 -29.35 -62.01 82.07
N THR A 649 -29.42 -62.90 83.07
CA THR A 649 -28.37 -63.84 83.49
C THR A 649 -28.85 -65.31 83.39
N ALA A 650 -29.86 -65.57 82.57
CA ALA A 650 -30.19 -66.92 82.09
C ALA A 650 -29.36 -67.21 80.83
N PHE A 651 -28.44 -68.18 80.91
CA PHE A 651 -27.53 -68.53 79.83
C PHE A 651 -27.94 -69.85 79.20
N VAL A 652 -28.05 -69.88 77.87
CA VAL A 652 -28.38 -71.10 77.12
C VAL A 652 -27.08 -71.76 76.65
N VAL A 653 -26.80 -72.96 77.16
CA VAL A 653 -25.60 -73.74 76.82
C VAL A 653 -25.55 -74.04 75.31
N ASN A 654 -24.36 -73.97 74.70
CA ASN A 654 -24.09 -73.98 73.25
C ASN A 654 -24.67 -72.80 72.44
N THR A 655 -25.35 -71.84 73.05
CA THR A 655 -25.85 -70.62 72.37
C THR A 655 -25.22 -69.34 72.92
N ALA A 656 -25.00 -69.28 74.24
CA ALA A 656 -24.29 -68.20 74.90
C ALA A 656 -22.78 -68.24 74.63
N LEU A 657 -22.13 -67.07 74.59
CA LEU A 657 -20.68 -66.98 74.79
C LEU A 657 -20.34 -67.49 76.21
N ALA A 658 -19.08 -67.86 76.45
CA ALA A 658 -18.65 -68.33 77.77
C ALA A 658 -19.01 -67.31 78.87
N PHE A 659 -19.50 -67.78 80.01
CA PHE A 659 -20.10 -66.97 81.07
C PHE A 659 -19.58 -67.38 82.45
N PHE A 660 -19.87 -66.58 83.49
CA PHE A 660 -19.38 -66.85 84.84
C PHE A 660 -20.31 -66.33 85.92
N LEU A 661 -20.13 -66.87 87.13
CA LEU A 661 -20.64 -66.37 88.41
C LEU A 661 -19.45 -66.20 89.35
N GLU A 662 -19.30 -65.03 89.95
CA GLU A 662 -18.35 -64.79 91.04
C GLU A 662 -19.11 -64.21 92.23
N VAL A 663 -19.06 -64.89 93.38
CA VAL A 663 -19.67 -64.39 94.62
C VAL A 663 -18.64 -64.41 95.73
N ARG A 664 -18.63 -63.34 96.52
CA ARG A 664 -17.88 -63.30 97.77
C ARG A 664 -18.84 -63.48 98.95
N LEU A 665 -18.70 -64.60 99.65
CA LEU A 665 -19.60 -65.06 100.71
C LEU A 665 -18.90 -65.04 102.06
N TYR A 666 -19.48 -64.33 103.04
CA TYR A 666 -19.07 -64.35 104.44
C TYR A 666 -19.85 -65.43 105.20
N VAL A 667 -19.17 -66.19 106.06
CA VAL A 667 -19.81 -67.21 106.92
C VAL A 667 -19.27 -67.09 108.35
N GLY A 668 -20.17 -66.95 109.32
CA GLY A 668 -19.87 -66.70 110.73
C GLY A 668 -19.42 -67.93 111.52
N ASP A 669 -20.00 -69.10 111.23
CA ASP A 669 -19.59 -70.42 111.73
C ASP A 669 -19.73 -71.38 110.55
N MET A 670 -18.61 -71.90 110.05
CA MET A 670 -18.58 -72.71 108.83
C MET A 670 -19.04 -74.16 109.08
N THR A 671 -19.16 -74.57 110.34
CA THR A 671 -19.59 -75.94 110.68
C THR A 671 -21.09 -76.16 110.51
N GLY A 672 -21.88 -75.08 110.39
CA GLY A 672 -23.34 -75.14 110.32
C GLY A 672 -23.97 -75.03 108.93
N GLY A 673 -23.23 -75.17 107.83
CA GLY A 673 -23.80 -75.17 106.46
C GLY A 673 -24.10 -76.58 105.95
N ASP A 674 -25.35 -76.88 105.60
CA ASP A 674 -25.81 -78.22 105.20
C ASP A 674 -26.89 -78.20 104.09
N PRO A 675 -26.62 -77.65 102.88
CA PRO A 675 -25.37 -77.02 102.44
C PRO A 675 -25.50 -75.50 102.24
N TYR A 676 -24.37 -74.80 102.12
CA TYR A 676 -24.26 -73.40 101.69
C TYR A 676 -23.49 -73.32 100.37
N MET A 677 -24.19 -73.27 99.23
CA MET A 677 -23.59 -73.43 97.89
C MET A 677 -23.84 -72.21 97.01
N ILE A 678 -22.89 -71.84 96.15
CA ILE A 678 -23.09 -70.94 95.00
C ILE A 678 -22.89 -71.71 93.71
N GLY A 679 -23.60 -71.40 92.63
CA GLY A 679 -23.28 -72.01 91.35
C GLY A 679 -24.27 -71.71 90.25
N PHE A 680 -24.25 -72.57 89.23
CA PHE A 680 -25.28 -72.59 88.19
C PHE A 680 -26.16 -73.81 88.36
N ARG A 681 -27.46 -73.62 88.14
CA ARG A 681 -28.41 -74.73 87.98
C ARG A 681 -29.33 -74.46 86.81
N LYS A 682 -29.94 -75.51 86.30
CA LYS A 682 -30.96 -75.44 85.26
C LYS A 682 -32.19 -74.65 85.74
N VAL A 683 -32.82 -73.95 84.80
CA VAL A 683 -34.09 -73.26 85.01
C VAL A 683 -35.20 -74.30 85.10
N GLU A 684 -35.46 -74.69 86.34
CA GLU A 684 -36.58 -75.53 86.76
C GLU A 684 -37.22 -74.97 88.03
N ALA A 685 -38.39 -75.52 88.39
CA ALA A 685 -39.15 -75.08 89.55
C ALA A 685 -38.33 -75.22 90.84
N ASN A 686 -38.30 -74.15 91.65
CA ASN A 686 -37.59 -74.15 92.93
C ASN A 686 -38.03 -75.32 93.82
N ASN A 687 -37.08 -76.01 94.45
CA ASN A 687 -37.34 -77.24 95.19
C ASN A 687 -36.84 -77.11 96.64
N ALA A 688 -37.63 -77.63 97.59
CA ALA A 688 -37.31 -77.56 99.01
C ALA A 688 -36.14 -78.47 99.42
N THR A 689 -35.72 -79.37 98.55
CA THR A 689 -34.57 -80.27 98.75
C THR A 689 -33.58 -80.07 97.62
N PHE A 690 -32.33 -79.71 97.95
CA PHE A 690 -31.31 -79.39 96.97
C PHE A 690 -31.03 -80.51 95.96
N ALA A 691 -30.94 -81.76 96.44
CA ALA A 691 -30.70 -82.96 95.63
C ALA A 691 -31.92 -83.42 94.79
N ASN A 692 -32.99 -82.61 94.69
CA ASN A 692 -34.09 -82.87 93.77
C ASN A 692 -34.00 -82.04 92.47
N TYR A 693 -33.02 -81.14 92.34
CA TYR A 693 -32.75 -80.46 91.07
C TYR A 693 -32.13 -81.42 90.07
N THR A 694 -32.53 -81.30 88.81
CA THR A 694 -32.13 -82.19 87.71
C THR A 694 -30.68 -82.01 87.28
N ASP A 695 -30.24 -80.74 87.19
CA ASP A 695 -28.92 -80.36 86.70
C ASP A 695 -28.38 -79.14 87.45
N TYR A 696 -27.30 -79.32 88.22
CA TYR A 696 -26.59 -78.23 88.92
C TYR A 696 -25.11 -78.54 89.11
N CYS A 697 -24.31 -77.47 89.19
CA CYS A 697 -22.91 -77.55 89.56
C CYS A 697 -22.55 -76.33 90.41
N ALA A 698 -22.17 -76.58 91.65
CA ALA A 698 -22.07 -75.55 92.68
C ALA A 698 -20.92 -75.80 93.65
N ILE A 699 -20.35 -74.72 94.20
CA ILE A 699 -19.20 -74.71 95.11
C ILE A 699 -19.55 -73.94 96.39
N GLY A 700 -19.10 -74.42 97.56
CA GLY A 700 -19.53 -73.87 98.84
C GLY A 700 -19.08 -74.68 100.05
N LEU A 701 -19.92 -74.73 101.09
CA LEU A 701 -19.75 -75.56 102.29
C LEU A 701 -20.84 -76.62 102.36
N ASN A 702 -20.48 -77.84 102.77
CA ASN A 702 -21.44 -78.89 103.05
C ASN A 702 -20.93 -79.78 104.20
N GLN A 703 -21.49 -79.61 105.40
CA GLN A 703 -21.08 -80.34 106.61
C GLN A 703 -21.12 -81.86 106.41
N ALA A 704 -22.06 -82.38 105.62
CA ALA A 704 -22.14 -83.82 105.29
C ALA A 704 -20.90 -84.36 104.55
N THR A 705 -20.06 -83.49 103.98
CA THR A 705 -18.84 -83.83 103.22
C THR A 705 -17.56 -83.30 103.88
N SER A 706 -17.55 -82.03 104.29
CA SER A 706 -16.48 -81.42 105.11
C SER A 706 -17.04 -80.23 105.90
N SER A 707 -16.70 -80.13 107.18
CA SER A 707 -17.12 -79.03 108.05
C SER A 707 -16.15 -77.83 108.05
N THR A 708 -15.09 -77.85 107.23
CA THR A 708 -14.02 -76.84 107.25
C THR A 708 -13.44 -76.48 105.87
N GLU A 709 -13.72 -77.27 104.84
CA GLU A 709 -13.16 -77.12 103.49
C GLU A 709 -14.28 -76.86 102.47
N VAL A 710 -13.91 -76.26 101.35
CA VAL A 710 -14.81 -76.00 100.23
C VAL A 710 -15.20 -77.33 99.57
N VAL A 711 -16.49 -77.51 99.35
CA VAL A 711 -17.09 -78.68 98.70
C VAL A 711 -17.72 -78.23 97.39
N ILE A 712 -17.60 -79.07 96.37
CA ILE A 712 -18.40 -78.97 95.14
C ILE A 712 -19.51 -80.01 95.21
N LEU A 713 -20.74 -79.58 94.94
CA LEU A 713 -21.89 -80.46 94.74
C LEU A 713 -22.33 -80.36 93.28
N ASP A 714 -22.47 -81.51 92.65
CA ASP A 714 -22.85 -81.62 91.24
C ASP A 714 -23.83 -82.76 91.01
N GLU A 715 -24.76 -82.54 90.09
CA GLU A 715 -25.74 -83.53 89.64
C GLU A 715 -26.16 -83.21 88.21
N LEU A 716 -26.26 -84.24 87.38
CA LEU A 716 -26.62 -84.14 85.97
C LEU A 716 -27.74 -85.16 85.69
N ASN A 717 -28.78 -84.76 84.96
CA ASN A 717 -29.91 -85.61 84.57
C ASN A 717 -30.52 -86.47 85.70
N SER A 718 -30.55 -85.95 86.94
CA SER A 718 -31.01 -86.67 88.14
C SER A 718 -30.32 -88.03 88.38
N THR A 719 -29.03 -88.15 88.08
CA THR A 719 -28.27 -89.40 88.36
C THR A 719 -27.89 -89.58 89.83
N GLY A 720 -28.26 -88.64 90.71
CA GLY A 720 -27.88 -88.59 92.12
C GLY A 720 -26.73 -87.61 92.37
N GLN A 721 -26.87 -86.79 93.40
CA GLN A 721 -25.87 -85.83 93.86
C GLN A 721 -24.51 -86.48 94.12
N THR A 722 -23.47 -85.92 93.49
CA THR A 722 -22.07 -86.16 93.81
C THR A 722 -21.55 -85.03 94.70
N ALA A 723 -20.70 -85.38 95.68
CA ALA A 723 -20.07 -84.43 96.56
C ALA A 723 -18.55 -84.60 96.53
N THR A 724 -17.84 -83.56 96.08
CA THR A 724 -16.39 -83.54 95.94
C THR A 724 -15.80 -82.54 96.93
N ASN A 725 -15.05 -83.03 97.93
CA ASN A 725 -14.23 -82.14 98.76
C ASN A 725 -13.05 -81.63 97.92
N THR A 726 -12.93 -80.31 97.80
CA THR A 726 -11.88 -79.66 97.00
C THR A 726 -10.51 -79.68 97.66
N THR A 727 -10.46 -79.90 98.98
CA THR A 727 -9.32 -79.67 99.90
C THR A 727 -8.88 -78.20 100.04
N ASP A 728 -9.60 -77.26 99.43
CA ASP A 728 -9.37 -75.82 99.62
C ASP A 728 -10.03 -75.36 100.93
N ALA A 729 -9.27 -74.73 101.83
CA ALA A 729 -9.80 -74.26 103.10
C ALA A 729 -10.70 -73.01 102.93
N TRP A 730 -11.80 -72.93 103.70
CA TRP A 730 -12.72 -71.77 103.65
C TRP A 730 -12.09 -70.46 104.12
N GLY A 731 -11.06 -70.53 104.99
CA GLY A 731 -10.44 -69.39 105.65
C GLY A 731 -10.71 -69.31 107.16
N GLY A 732 -11.66 -70.11 107.66
CA GLY A 732 -12.06 -70.19 109.07
C GLY A 732 -13.35 -69.42 109.38
N ASP A 733 -13.83 -69.58 110.62
CA ASP A 733 -15.05 -68.93 111.11
C ASP A 733 -14.95 -67.40 111.07
N GLY A 734 -16.03 -66.76 110.64
CA GLY A 734 -16.13 -65.31 110.54
C GLY A 734 -15.30 -64.68 109.42
N THR A 735 -15.05 -65.43 108.33
CA THR A 735 -14.29 -64.93 107.16
C THR A 735 -15.13 -64.94 105.88
N ALA A 736 -14.69 -64.14 104.90
CA ALA A 736 -15.34 -64.02 103.60
C ALA A 736 -14.48 -64.54 102.45
N GLN A 737 -14.95 -65.60 101.81
CA GLN A 737 -14.26 -66.27 100.72
C GLN A 737 -14.87 -65.89 99.37
N THR A 738 -14.02 -65.63 98.37
CA THR A 738 -14.46 -65.46 96.98
C THR A 738 -14.50 -66.82 96.31
N LEU A 739 -15.64 -67.18 95.75
CA LEU A 739 -15.84 -68.39 94.97
C LEU A 739 -16.30 -68.00 93.57
N LYS A 740 -15.82 -68.74 92.57
CA LYS A 740 -16.15 -68.51 91.17
C LYS A 740 -16.53 -69.81 90.48
N VAL A 741 -17.53 -69.73 89.61
CA VAL A 741 -17.94 -70.79 88.71
C VAL A 741 -17.90 -70.21 87.30
N LEU A 742 -17.04 -70.77 86.45
CA LEU A 742 -16.93 -70.39 85.04
C LEU A 742 -17.57 -71.50 84.20
N VAL A 743 -18.33 -71.11 83.18
CA VAL A 743 -18.95 -72.05 82.25
C VAL A 743 -18.53 -71.66 80.84
N SER A 744 -17.86 -72.57 80.14
CA SER A 744 -17.55 -72.39 78.72
C SER A 744 -18.83 -72.31 77.88
N SER A 745 -18.75 -71.78 76.65
CA SER A 745 -19.89 -71.81 75.72
C SER A 745 -20.40 -73.24 75.45
N ALA A 746 -19.54 -74.25 75.60
CA ALA A 746 -19.86 -75.68 75.48
C ALA A 746 -20.43 -76.32 76.75
N GLY A 747 -20.69 -75.57 77.83
CA GLY A 747 -21.29 -76.07 79.07
C GLY A 747 -20.31 -76.65 80.09
N VAL A 748 -19.03 -76.81 79.74
CA VAL A 748 -17.99 -77.30 80.66
C VAL A 748 -17.80 -76.31 81.81
N VAL A 749 -17.85 -76.80 83.05
CA VAL A 749 -17.76 -75.99 84.28
C VAL A 749 -16.36 -76.09 84.88
N THR A 750 -15.81 -74.96 85.32
CA THR A 750 -14.59 -74.87 86.13
C THR A 750 -14.80 -73.95 87.33
N PHE A 751 -13.95 -74.11 88.34
CA PHE A 751 -14.12 -73.46 89.66
C PHE A 751 -12.86 -72.73 90.10
N GLU A 752 -13.03 -71.59 90.76
CA GLU A 752 -11.96 -70.90 91.50
C GLU A 752 -12.35 -70.65 92.96
N VAL A 753 -11.38 -70.84 93.85
CA VAL A 753 -11.43 -70.49 95.27
C VAL A 753 -10.38 -69.42 95.53
N ALA A 754 -10.79 -68.27 96.07
CA ALA A 754 -9.96 -67.08 96.28
C ALA A 754 -9.18 -66.61 95.01
N GLY A 755 -9.72 -66.86 93.82
CA GLY A 755 -9.09 -66.48 92.53
C GLY A 755 -7.97 -67.43 92.04
N SER A 756 -7.88 -68.63 92.61
CA SER A 756 -7.07 -69.74 92.08
C SER A 756 -7.98 -70.92 91.75
N ALA A 757 -7.66 -71.72 90.74
CA ALA A 757 -8.46 -72.90 90.39
C ALA A 757 -8.59 -73.86 91.59
N ALA A 758 -9.79 -74.43 91.80
CA ALA A 758 -10.05 -75.34 92.92
C ALA A 758 -9.14 -76.58 92.86
N THR A 759 -8.54 -76.97 93.99
CA THR A 759 -7.47 -77.96 94.06
C THR A 759 -7.92 -79.35 93.63
N ALA A 760 -9.16 -79.74 93.93
CA ALA A 760 -9.82 -80.93 93.40
C ALA A 760 -11.24 -80.60 92.92
N ALA A 761 -11.43 -80.54 91.60
CA ALA A 761 -12.74 -80.31 90.99
C ALA A 761 -13.23 -81.55 90.22
N PRO A 762 -14.53 -81.88 90.28
CA PRO A 762 -15.12 -82.92 89.44
C PRO A 762 -15.19 -82.46 87.98
N THR A 763 -15.24 -83.42 87.05
CA THR A 763 -15.52 -83.12 85.64
C THR A 763 -17.03 -83.00 85.45
N TYR A 764 -17.53 -81.78 85.31
CA TYR A 764 -18.94 -81.51 85.05
C TYR A 764 -19.14 -80.70 83.75
N THR A 765 -20.24 -80.96 83.05
CA THR A 765 -20.64 -80.25 81.82
C THR A 765 -22.16 -80.26 81.75
N PHE A 766 -22.78 -79.08 81.67
CA PHE A 766 -24.23 -78.96 81.44
C PHE A 766 -24.62 -79.47 80.05
N ASP A 767 -25.84 -79.96 79.90
CA ASP A 767 -26.31 -80.46 78.61
C ASP A 767 -26.54 -79.33 77.60
N SER A 768 -26.42 -79.69 76.32
CA SER A 768 -26.68 -78.74 75.23
C SER A 768 -28.13 -78.25 75.28
N ALA A 769 -28.31 -76.93 75.16
CA ALA A 769 -29.59 -76.23 75.30
C ALA A 769 -30.21 -76.22 76.72
N ASP A 770 -29.48 -76.66 77.75
CA ASP A 770 -29.83 -76.28 79.12
C ASP A 770 -29.82 -74.75 79.25
N VAL A 771 -30.88 -74.21 79.84
CA VAL A 771 -30.91 -72.83 80.29
C VAL A 771 -30.49 -72.84 81.75
N VAL A 772 -29.32 -72.27 82.06
CA VAL A 772 -28.80 -72.23 83.42
C VAL A 772 -28.85 -70.81 83.99
N VAL A 773 -29.16 -70.72 85.27
CA VAL A 773 -29.19 -69.47 86.05
C VAL A 773 -28.25 -69.58 87.24
N PRO A 774 -27.59 -68.48 87.63
CA PRO A 774 -26.78 -68.45 88.82
C PRO A 774 -27.67 -68.43 90.08
N PHE A 775 -27.23 -69.13 91.12
CA PHE A 775 -27.94 -69.25 92.39
C PHE A 775 -26.98 -69.32 93.59
N ILE A 776 -27.55 -69.12 94.78
CA ILE A 776 -26.98 -69.44 96.08
C ILE A 776 -28.04 -70.21 96.87
N HIS A 777 -27.74 -71.42 97.32
CA HIS A 777 -28.64 -72.26 98.12
C HIS A 777 -28.09 -72.42 99.53
N LEU A 778 -28.92 -72.21 100.54
CA LEU A 778 -28.52 -72.13 101.95
C LEU A 778 -29.49 -72.92 102.81
N ILE A 779 -29.02 -74.00 103.44
CA ILE A 779 -29.73 -74.72 104.48
C ILE A 779 -28.80 -74.84 105.70
N HIS A 780 -29.35 -74.61 106.89
CA HIS A 780 -28.60 -74.71 108.14
C HIS A 780 -28.53 -76.16 108.66
N GLY A 781 -27.33 -76.59 109.07
CA GLY A 781 -27.12 -77.84 109.78
C GLY A 781 -27.57 -77.79 111.25
N ALA A 782 -27.59 -78.95 111.91
CA ALA A 782 -27.98 -79.07 113.32
C ALA A 782 -26.94 -78.53 114.33
N THR A 783 -25.74 -78.17 113.86
CA THR A 783 -24.59 -77.77 114.69
C THR A 783 -24.26 -76.31 114.45
N SER A 784 -24.56 -75.44 115.43
CA SER A 784 -24.08 -74.04 115.51
C SER A 784 -24.13 -73.23 114.19
N PRO A 785 -25.26 -73.14 113.47
CA PRO A 785 -25.33 -72.33 112.25
C PRO A 785 -25.05 -70.84 112.53
N GLY A 786 -24.00 -70.33 111.92
CA GLY A 786 -23.63 -68.91 111.96
C GLY A 786 -24.25 -68.09 110.84
N VAL A 787 -24.21 -66.76 111.01
CA VAL A 787 -24.68 -65.79 110.01
C VAL A 787 -23.96 -65.96 108.66
N VAL A 788 -24.67 -65.69 107.56
CA VAL A 788 -24.12 -65.76 106.20
C VAL A 788 -24.44 -64.46 105.47
N ASN A 789 -23.46 -63.85 104.80
CA ASN A 789 -23.65 -62.60 104.07
C ASN A 789 -23.09 -62.66 102.64
N ILE A 790 -23.80 -62.04 101.68
CA ILE A 790 -23.25 -61.75 100.35
C ILE A 790 -22.53 -60.40 100.39
N VAL A 791 -21.25 -60.38 100.03
CA VAL A 791 -20.44 -59.15 99.94
C VAL A 791 -20.54 -58.54 98.54
N SER A 792 -20.35 -59.37 97.50
CA SER A 792 -20.41 -58.96 96.09
C SER A 792 -20.86 -60.11 95.21
N TRP A 793 -21.48 -59.78 94.07
CA TRP A 793 -21.93 -60.70 93.04
C TRP A 793 -21.55 -60.14 91.66
N LYS A 794 -20.94 -60.96 90.81
CA LYS A 794 -20.66 -60.62 89.41
C LYS A 794 -21.14 -61.75 88.51
N CYS A 795 -21.79 -61.40 87.41
CA CYS A 795 -22.28 -62.38 86.45
C CYS A 795 -22.42 -61.76 85.05
N GLY A 796 -22.01 -62.51 84.04
CA GLY A 796 -22.04 -62.06 82.65
C GLY A 796 -21.16 -62.91 81.75
N PHE A 797 -20.87 -62.40 80.56
CA PHE A 797 -19.94 -63.03 79.63
C PHE A 797 -18.49 -62.84 80.07
N GLN A 798 -17.64 -63.82 79.75
CA GLN A 798 -16.20 -63.75 79.92
C GLN A 798 -15.60 -62.78 78.88
N ALA A 799 -14.52 -62.08 79.25
CA ALA A 799 -13.83 -61.09 78.42
C ALA A 799 -12.79 -61.72 77.48
#